data_AF-A0A6B0VJL7-F1
#
_entry.id   AF-A0A6B0VJL7-F1
#
_cell.length_a   1.000
_cell.length_b   1.000
_cell.length_c   1.000
_cell.angle_alpha   90.00
_cell.angle_beta   90.00
_cell.angle_gamma   90.00
#
_symmetry.space_group_name_H-M   'P 1'
#
loop_
_entity.id
_entity.type
_entity.pdbx_description
1 polymer ?
#
loop_
_entity_poly.entity_id
_entity_poly.type
_entity_poly.pdbx_seq_one_letter_code
_entity_poly.pdbx_strand_id
1 'polypeptide(L)'
;MVQDPKQSDQAINRRTLLQGVGGAGVVAVAGCLGDDDDSDAPFQLQLEVNADNSDRVQMVELIAASLEDTGYFETEIETYEWNTYTGRVLDTEYAQNGYIPCIGLSGTFNPESFCNALHHSDNHGQCCNLVGVDDAELDDMMDDARYGMEVSEDPDLRRERYDDVWHHLAENRYSSITHFDLQTAVTSTDVHGFDMWPFAEGMFSYALYSPQEEQVAWIDRDNEASEDADLSDIEEGGTLHGAIAANVDGFDYPYTSDTTSSMSQFFIYEALTASDSEGNVYPWLAESYDILDTQDIDRLAYEDYMITVDADEEGALDTEEQIIVQHPEDDPIGDDEVRVLTPEEASDAVDDGVFGMQFRYELREGVEFHNGEELTAEHVVASYERYENSDISAQTFDSVLHAREVDEYTVDVYAQVPDAEAERELPIYIYSLEQADMEGGAVDPREGVTPVGTGPYELDDFSDEEYVEYTKFDDYWVEQQGVDSIDWFDGSSEFPDGPVVERVELEIVPDDATRSGALQNNEVDITYGLATSTLDDFEASDDYIVHGVETGGYEYIQYPLHVEPWDDERLREAVNHLIPRQQIVDNVLNGWARPAWTDLPELAHGTGTVDHDALEDEIRPYNEYDQERAEELLEEVVEDHDLN
;
A
#
# COMPACT_ATOMS: atom_id res chain seq x y z
N MET A 1 -3.43 -18.67 -23.05
CA MET A 1 -4.18 -18.36 -24.30
C MET A 1 -4.48 -16.89 -24.17
N VAL A 2 -3.62 -16.07 -24.80
CA VAL A 2 -3.44 -14.63 -24.51
C VAL A 2 -4.79 -13.91 -24.65
N GLN A 3 -5.29 -13.36 -23.54
CA GLN A 3 -6.39 -12.40 -23.55
C GLN A 3 -5.85 -11.06 -24.05
N ASP A 4 -6.68 -10.38 -24.81
CA ASP A 4 -6.44 -9.10 -25.48
C ASP A 4 -6.45 -8.00 -24.40
N PRO A 5 -5.35 -7.26 -24.16
CA PRO A 5 -5.22 -6.32 -23.03
C PRO A 5 -5.98 -4.99 -23.22
N LYS A 6 -6.70 -4.82 -24.33
CA LYS A 6 -7.35 -3.55 -24.66
C LYS A 6 -8.79 -3.49 -24.16
N GLN A 7 -8.98 -3.23 -22.87
CA GLN A 7 -10.17 -2.56 -22.30
C GLN A 7 -10.07 -2.30 -20.77
N SER A 8 -9.15 -1.44 -20.35
CA SER A 8 -9.26 -0.73 -19.06
C SER A 8 -10.11 0.53 -19.24
N ASP A 9 -11.44 0.39 -19.18
CA ASP A 9 -12.31 1.54 -18.86
C ASP A 9 -12.26 1.70 -17.32
N GLN A 10 -11.15 2.21 -16.76
CA GLN A 10 -10.94 2.39 -15.31
C GLN A 10 -11.52 3.70 -14.75
N ALA A 11 -12.17 4.54 -15.57
CA ALA A 11 -12.93 5.67 -15.05
C ALA A 11 -14.28 5.22 -14.46
N ILE A 12 -14.44 5.27 -13.13
CA ILE A 12 -15.72 5.01 -12.46
C ILE A 12 -16.76 6.05 -12.91
N ASN A 13 -17.54 5.71 -13.93
CA ASN A 13 -18.67 6.53 -14.37
C ASN A 13 -19.81 6.38 -13.36
N ARG A 14 -20.01 7.40 -12.50
CA ARG A 14 -21.04 7.54 -11.42
C ARG A 14 -22.48 7.15 -11.83
N ARG A 15 -22.76 6.92 -13.11
CA ARG A 15 -24.08 6.53 -13.66
C ARG A 15 -24.48 5.06 -13.48
N THR A 16 -23.61 4.16 -13.05
CA THR A 16 -23.96 2.72 -12.94
C THR A 16 -24.39 2.28 -11.52
N LEU A 17 -24.13 3.09 -10.48
CA LEU A 17 -24.31 2.69 -9.07
C LEU A 17 -25.59 3.21 -8.35
N LEU A 18 -26.61 3.69 -9.07
CA LEU A 18 -27.82 4.24 -8.41
C LEU A 18 -29.14 3.59 -8.90
N GLN A 19 -29.49 2.43 -8.33
CA GLN A 19 -30.89 1.99 -8.21
C GLN A 19 -31.14 1.25 -6.88
N GLY A 20 -31.49 2.00 -5.81
CA GLY A 20 -31.70 1.35 -4.51
C GLY A 20 -32.33 2.14 -3.36
N VAL A 21 -33.30 3.03 -3.62
CA VAL A 21 -34.37 3.45 -2.67
C VAL A 21 -33.98 4.11 -1.32
N GLY A 22 -34.40 5.38 -1.19
CA GLY A 22 -35.34 5.78 -0.13
C GLY A 22 -34.74 6.47 1.10
N GLY A 23 -34.43 7.76 0.97
CA GLY A 23 -33.99 8.60 2.09
C GLY A 23 -34.93 8.59 3.30
N ALA A 24 -34.36 8.24 4.44
CA ALA A 24 -34.83 8.63 5.76
C ALA A 24 -33.81 9.63 6.33
N GLY A 25 -34.26 10.81 6.72
CA GLY A 25 -33.40 11.90 7.14
C GLY A 25 -32.78 11.66 8.51
N VAL A 26 -31.47 11.93 8.60
CA VAL A 26 -30.69 11.99 9.84
C VAL A 26 -31.24 13.08 10.76
N VAL A 27 -31.52 12.72 12.01
CA VAL A 27 -31.79 13.67 13.10
C VAL A 27 -30.49 13.87 13.86
N ALA A 28 -29.84 15.02 13.65
CA ALA A 28 -28.71 15.43 14.47
C ALA A 28 -29.17 15.65 15.93
N VAL A 29 -28.58 14.94 16.88
CA VAL A 29 -28.73 15.21 18.31
C VAL A 29 -27.42 15.79 18.83
N ALA A 30 -27.41 17.11 19.01
CA ALA A 30 -26.34 17.82 19.69
C ALA A 30 -26.37 17.53 21.20
N GLY A 31 -25.18 17.29 21.76
CA GLY A 31 -24.97 16.71 23.08
C GLY A 31 -25.36 17.54 24.30
N CYS A 32 -25.19 16.90 25.46
CA CYS A 32 -25.10 17.51 26.78
C CYS A 32 -24.23 16.64 27.69
N LEU A 33 -22.97 17.05 27.88
CA LEU A 33 -22.15 16.68 29.03
C LEU A 33 -22.88 17.07 30.33
N GLY A 34 -23.07 16.10 31.21
CA GLY A 34 -23.54 16.29 32.57
C GLY A 34 -23.20 15.06 33.41
N ASP A 35 -22.27 15.23 34.35
CA ASP A 35 -21.99 14.31 35.46
C ASP A 35 -23.30 13.75 36.07
N ASP A 36 -23.58 12.47 35.84
CA ASP A 36 -24.27 11.54 36.76
C ASP A 36 -24.13 10.12 36.17
N ASP A 37 -23.18 9.38 36.76
CA ASP A 37 -22.84 7.96 36.61
C ASP A 37 -24.06 7.06 36.98
N ASP A 38 -24.70 6.46 35.97
CA ASP A 38 -25.57 5.27 36.02
C ASP A 38 -26.10 5.02 34.59
N SER A 39 -25.23 4.59 33.69
CA SER A 39 -25.66 3.97 32.43
C SER A 39 -25.99 2.51 32.70
N ASP A 40 -27.21 2.11 32.30
CA ASP A 40 -27.67 0.72 32.39
C ASP A 40 -27.22 -0.11 31.16
N ALA A 41 -26.36 0.44 30.28
CA ALA A 41 -25.89 -0.26 29.09
C ALA A 41 -24.93 -1.41 29.47
N PRO A 42 -25.17 -2.65 29.00
CA PRO A 42 -24.36 -3.81 29.35
C PRO A 42 -22.92 -3.75 28.82
N PHE A 43 -22.66 -2.99 27.75
CA PHE A 43 -21.35 -2.87 27.13
C PHE A 43 -20.85 -1.42 27.13
N GLN A 44 -19.61 -1.22 27.57
CA GLN A 44 -18.91 0.07 27.63
C GLN A 44 -17.75 0.02 26.64
N LEU A 45 -17.77 0.88 25.61
CA LEU A 45 -16.81 0.83 24.52
C LEU A 45 -16.06 2.15 24.36
N GLN A 46 -14.74 2.06 24.23
CA GLN A 46 -13.91 3.18 23.84
C GLN A 46 -13.38 2.96 22.43
N LEU A 47 -13.75 3.87 21.52
CA LEU A 47 -13.26 3.94 20.14
C LEU A 47 -12.13 4.97 20.09
N GLU A 48 -10.98 4.60 19.55
CA GLU A 48 -9.84 5.50 19.39
C GLU A 48 -9.56 5.78 17.92
N VAL A 49 -9.24 7.03 17.58
CA VAL A 49 -9.01 7.47 16.20
C VAL A 49 -8.04 8.65 16.16
N ASN A 50 -7.35 8.87 15.05
CA ASN A 50 -6.52 10.06 14.88
C ASN A 50 -7.37 11.31 14.57
N ALA A 51 -7.00 12.45 15.17
CA ALA A 51 -7.75 13.71 15.12
C ALA A 51 -7.60 14.47 13.80
N ASP A 52 -6.55 14.17 13.04
CA ASP A 52 -6.16 14.84 11.80
C ASP A 52 -6.93 14.34 10.56
N ASN A 53 -7.69 13.24 10.66
CA ASN A 53 -8.56 12.76 9.60
C ASN A 53 -10.05 13.00 9.96
N SER A 54 -10.65 14.06 9.41
CA SER A 54 -12.04 14.44 9.71
C SER A 54 -13.09 13.44 9.22
N ASP A 55 -12.80 12.73 8.13
CA ASP A 55 -13.73 11.78 7.55
C ASP A 55 -13.75 10.50 8.40
N ARG A 56 -12.57 10.03 8.86
CA ARG A 56 -12.44 8.92 9.81
C ARG A 56 -13.11 9.23 11.17
N VAL A 57 -12.95 10.45 11.69
CA VAL A 57 -13.64 10.87 12.94
C VAL A 57 -15.16 10.81 12.77
N GLN A 58 -15.70 11.35 11.67
CA GLN A 58 -17.14 11.30 11.39
C GLN A 58 -17.66 9.88 11.15
N MET A 59 -16.84 9.01 10.54
CA MET A 59 -17.14 7.58 10.42
C MET A 59 -17.28 6.92 11.79
N VAL A 60 -16.33 7.15 12.71
CA VAL A 60 -16.37 6.60 14.07
C VAL A 60 -17.57 7.13 14.86
N GLU A 61 -17.91 8.42 14.72
CA GLU A 61 -19.13 9.00 15.31
C GLU A 61 -20.42 8.31 14.80
N LEU A 62 -20.47 7.97 13.50
CA LEU A 62 -21.61 7.27 12.91
C LEU A 62 -21.69 5.80 13.38
N ILE A 63 -20.56 5.12 13.54
CA ILE A 63 -20.49 3.77 14.11
C ILE A 63 -20.95 3.81 15.57
N ALA A 64 -20.44 4.73 16.38
CA ALA A 64 -20.83 4.93 17.77
C ALA A 64 -22.34 5.15 17.92
N ALA A 65 -22.91 6.06 17.12
CA ALA A 65 -24.34 6.32 17.12
C ALA A 65 -25.18 5.09 16.73
N SER A 66 -24.69 4.27 15.80
CA SER A 66 -25.33 3.02 15.39
C SER A 66 -25.37 2.00 16.52
N LEU A 67 -24.26 1.85 17.25
CA LEU A 67 -24.17 0.98 18.43
C LEU A 67 -25.11 1.44 19.55
N GLU A 68 -25.10 2.73 19.87
CA GLU A 68 -25.93 3.30 20.95
C GLU A 68 -27.44 3.22 20.66
N ASP A 69 -27.87 3.23 19.39
CA ASP A 69 -29.30 3.12 19.02
C ASP A 69 -29.93 1.78 19.45
N THR A 70 -29.10 0.73 19.59
CA THR A 70 -29.53 -0.58 20.11
C THR A 70 -29.90 -0.53 21.60
N GLY A 71 -29.35 0.44 22.34
CA GLY A 71 -29.44 0.53 23.80
C GLY A 71 -28.56 -0.47 24.58
N TYR A 72 -27.76 -1.29 23.90
CA TYR A 72 -26.82 -2.22 24.52
C TYR A 72 -25.44 -1.61 24.81
N PHE A 73 -25.10 -0.52 24.14
CA PHE A 73 -23.79 0.11 24.19
C PHE A 73 -23.86 1.53 24.74
N GLU A 74 -22.83 1.89 25.50
CA GLU A 74 -22.41 3.27 25.73
C GLU A 74 -21.01 3.44 25.17
N THR A 75 -20.80 4.50 24.38
CA THR A 75 -19.55 4.70 23.66
C THR A 75 -18.83 5.97 24.10
N GLU A 76 -17.50 5.90 24.17
CA GLU A 76 -16.59 7.02 24.34
C GLU A 76 -15.65 7.08 23.12
N ILE A 77 -15.52 8.25 22.50
CA ILE A 77 -14.61 8.46 21.37
C ILE A 77 -13.44 9.29 21.87
N GLU A 78 -12.24 8.74 21.76
CA GLU A 78 -11.00 9.42 22.08
C GLU A 78 -10.21 9.71 20.81
N THR A 79 -9.68 10.93 20.71
CA THR A 79 -8.95 11.40 19.52
C THR A 79 -7.53 11.82 19.87
N TYR A 80 -6.59 11.45 19.02
CA TYR A 80 -5.16 11.71 19.24
C TYR A 80 -4.48 12.25 17.97
N GLU A 81 -3.44 13.06 18.10
CA GLU A 81 -2.61 13.43 16.93
C GLU A 81 -1.91 12.19 16.35
N TRP A 82 -1.79 12.07 15.02
CA TRP A 82 -1.26 10.90 14.30
C TRP A 82 -0.09 10.18 14.99
N ASN A 83 1.04 10.86 15.22
CA ASN A 83 2.24 10.24 15.82
C ASN A 83 2.03 9.75 17.27
N THR A 84 1.10 10.39 18.00
CA THR A 84 0.72 9.91 19.34
C THR A 84 -0.20 8.70 19.25
N TYR A 85 -1.08 8.70 18.26
CA TYR A 85 -2.01 7.60 18.01
C TYR A 85 -1.26 6.33 17.58
N THR A 86 -0.42 6.41 16.55
CA THR A 86 0.36 5.28 16.03
C THR A 86 1.27 4.68 17.10
N GLY A 87 2.04 5.51 17.81
CA GLY A 87 2.89 5.03 18.91
C GLY A 87 2.11 4.42 20.09
N ARG A 88 0.81 4.68 20.20
CA ARG A 88 -0.07 4.07 21.21
C ARG A 88 -0.65 2.74 20.75
N VAL A 89 -1.15 2.66 19.51
CA VAL A 89 -1.80 1.44 19.01
C VAL A 89 -0.80 0.35 18.62
N LEU A 90 0.45 0.71 18.31
CA LEU A 90 1.53 -0.23 18.02
C LEU A 90 2.22 -0.77 19.29
N ASP A 91 1.89 -0.25 20.48
CA ASP A 91 2.36 -0.81 21.74
C ASP A 91 1.72 -2.19 21.95
N THR A 92 2.51 -3.23 22.17
CA THR A 92 2.00 -4.60 22.36
C THR A 92 1.06 -4.72 23.56
N GLU A 93 1.17 -3.85 24.57
CA GLU A 93 0.25 -3.79 25.71
C GLU A 93 -1.13 -3.22 25.31
N TYR A 94 -1.27 -2.60 24.14
CA TYR A 94 -2.53 -2.02 23.66
C TYR A 94 -3.66 -3.05 23.64
N ALA A 95 -3.37 -4.27 23.20
CA ALA A 95 -4.29 -5.40 23.12
C ALA A 95 -4.98 -5.75 24.46
N GLN A 96 -4.41 -5.33 25.60
CA GLN A 96 -4.94 -5.60 26.94
C GLN A 96 -5.93 -4.54 27.44
N ASN A 97 -6.07 -3.41 26.73
CA ASN A 97 -6.81 -2.26 27.23
C ASN A 97 -8.33 -2.34 27.01
N GLY A 98 -8.79 -3.16 26.05
CA GLY A 98 -10.21 -3.26 25.70
C GLY A 98 -10.72 -2.12 24.81
N TYR A 99 -9.81 -1.41 24.14
CA TYR A 99 -10.13 -0.31 23.23
C TYR A 99 -10.23 -0.82 21.79
N ILE A 100 -11.05 -0.14 20.98
CA ILE A 100 -11.21 -0.43 19.56
C ILE A 100 -10.46 0.65 18.78
N PRO A 101 -9.31 0.33 18.16
CA PRO A 101 -8.63 1.26 17.29
C PRO A 101 -9.36 1.36 15.96
N CYS A 102 -9.46 2.57 15.42
CA CYS A 102 -9.89 2.85 14.07
C CYS A 102 -8.73 3.47 13.28
N ILE A 103 -8.31 2.82 12.19
CA ILE A 103 -7.19 3.25 11.36
C ILE A 103 -7.35 2.65 9.95
N GLY A 104 -6.59 3.19 8.99
CA GLY A 104 -6.50 2.64 7.65
C GLY A 104 -5.27 1.74 7.48
N LEU A 105 -5.37 0.80 6.55
CA LEU A 105 -4.24 0.03 6.01
C LEU A 105 -3.96 0.49 4.59
N SER A 106 -2.69 0.61 4.23
CA SER A 106 -2.22 0.60 2.85
C SER A 106 -1.44 -0.70 2.63
N GLY A 107 -1.81 -1.45 1.59
CA GLY A 107 -1.16 -2.69 1.19
C GLY A 107 -0.35 -2.53 -0.09
N THR A 108 -0.19 -3.62 -0.83
CA THR A 108 0.45 -3.68 -2.15
C THR A 108 -0.47 -4.40 -3.14
N PHE A 109 0.03 -4.76 -4.33
CA PHE A 109 -0.69 -5.68 -5.24
C PHE A 109 -0.82 -7.11 -4.69
N ASN A 110 -0.07 -7.44 -3.63
CA ASN A 110 -0.14 -8.75 -3.00
C ASN A 110 -1.41 -8.86 -2.12
N PRO A 111 -2.31 -9.82 -2.39
CA PRO A 111 -3.50 -10.05 -1.57
C PRO A 111 -3.16 -10.32 -0.10
N GLU A 112 -2.01 -10.93 0.19
CA GLU A 112 -1.57 -11.19 1.55
C GLU A 112 -1.46 -9.91 2.39
N SER A 113 -1.02 -8.79 1.78
CA SER A 113 -0.84 -7.52 2.50
C SER A 113 -2.11 -7.06 3.21
N PHE A 114 -3.28 -7.51 2.74
CA PHE A 114 -4.60 -7.17 3.26
C PHE A 114 -5.13 -8.13 4.34
N CYS A 115 -4.56 -9.33 4.48
CA CYS A 115 -4.90 -10.25 5.58
C CYS A 115 -3.78 -10.36 6.62
N ASN A 116 -2.54 -10.54 6.20
CA ASN A 116 -1.40 -10.82 7.05
C ASN A 116 -1.10 -9.64 7.99
N ALA A 117 -1.07 -8.40 7.47
CA ALA A 117 -0.74 -7.21 8.25
C ALA A 117 -1.59 -7.05 9.52
N LEU A 118 -2.88 -7.37 9.45
CA LEU A 118 -3.82 -7.22 10.58
C LEU A 118 -3.93 -8.46 11.45
N HIS A 119 -3.64 -9.65 10.91
CA HIS A 119 -4.09 -10.90 11.52
C HIS A 119 -2.99 -11.93 11.76
N HIS A 120 -1.84 -11.83 11.08
CA HIS A 120 -0.72 -12.74 11.32
C HIS A 120 -0.12 -12.46 12.72
N SER A 121 0.17 -13.51 13.47
CA SER A 121 0.68 -13.40 14.84
C SER A 121 2.03 -12.67 14.92
N ASP A 122 2.92 -12.87 13.94
CA ASP A 122 4.21 -12.17 13.83
C ASP A 122 4.09 -10.63 13.72
N ASN A 123 2.93 -10.12 13.32
CA ASN A 123 2.71 -8.68 13.22
C ASN A 123 2.28 -8.03 14.55
N HIS A 124 2.23 -8.77 15.66
CA HIS A 124 1.91 -8.18 16.96
C HIS A 124 3.06 -7.26 17.44
N GLY A 125 2.74 -5.98 17.69
CA GLY A 125 3.75 -4.98 18.06
C GLY A 125 4.53 -4.41 16.87
N GLN A 126 4.29 -4.97 15.68
CA GLN A 126 4.56 -4.35 14.40
C GLN A 126 3.25 -3.76 13.87
N CYS A 127 3.31 -2.94 12.82
CA CYS A 127 2.05 -2.63 12.13
C CYS A 127 1.62 -3.89 11.37
N CYS A 128 0.39 -4.40 11.49
CA CYS A 128 -0.79 -3.75 12.06
C CYS A 128 -1.72 -4.72 12.85
N ASN A 129 -1.18 -5.74 13.50
CA ASN A 129 -1.94 -6.59 14.42
C ASN A 129 -2.03 -5.91 15.81
N LEU A 130 -2.92 -4.92 15.92
CA LEU A 130 -3.00 -4.01 17.09
C LEU A 130 -3.67 -4.67 18.31
N VAL A 131 -4.43 -5.75 18.08
CA VAL A 131 -5.24 -6.43 19.11
C VAL A 131 -4.69 -7.81 19.48
N GLY A 132 -3.53 -8.20 18.93
CA GLY A 132 -2.84 -9.44 19.25
C GLY A 132 -3.61 -10.69 18.79
N VAL A 133 -4.07 -10.73 17.53
CA VAL A 133 -4.56 -11.96 16.90
C VAL A 133 -3.46 -13.02 16.99
N ASP A 134 -3.82 -14.21 17.47
CA ASP A 134 -2.94 -15.36 17.68
C ASP A 134 -3.71 -16.62 17.24
N ASP A 135 -3.81 -16.79 15.92
CA ASP A 135 -4.54 -17.88 15.27
C ASP A 135 -3.61 -18.64 14.32
N ALA A 136 -2.94 -19.65 14.86
CA ALA A 136 -2.00 -20.47 14.10
C ALA A 136 -2.61 -21.15 12.87
N GLU A 137 -3.93 -21.41 12.84
CA GLU A 137 -4.57 -21.95 11.63
C GLU A 137 -4.64 -20.88 10.53
N LEU A 138 -4.96 -19.64 10.90
CA LEU A 138 -4.96 -18.52 9.96
C LEU A 138 -3.54 -18.17 9.48
N ASP A 139 -2.55 -18.17 10.37
CA ASP A 139 -1.14 -17.97 10.02
C ASP A 139 -0.70 -19.00 8.96
N ASP A 140 -0.91 -20.29 9.23
CA ASP A 140 -0.64 -21.38 8.27
C ASP A 140 -1.38 -21.18 6.95
N MET A 141 -2.63 -20.73 6.96
CA MET A 141 -3.42 -20.49 5.74
C MET A 141 -2.87 -19.34 4.88
N MET A 142 -2.42 -18.25 5.51
CA MET A 142 -1.83 -17.09 4.81
C MET A 142 -0.46 -17.47 4.24
N ASP A 143 0.39 -18.13 5.03
CA ASP A 143 1.68 -18.64 4.60
C ASP A 143 1.54 -19.64 3.45
N ASP A 144 0.62 -20.60 3.55
CA ASP A 144 0.36 -21.57 2.48
C ASP A 144 -0.23 -20.90 1.22
N ALA A 145 -0.95 -19.78 1.34
CA ALA A 145 -1.44 -19.06 0.16
C ALA A 145 -0.31 -18.37 -0.59
N ARG A 146 0.76 -17.95 0.11
CA ARG A 146 1.89 -17.24 -0.50
C ARG A 146 3.07 -18.10 -0.88
N TYR A 147 3.55 -18.89 0.07
CA TYR A 147 4.80 -19.63 -0.01
C TYR A 147 4.57 -21.09 -0.38
N GLY A 148 5.56 -21.65 -1.09
CA GLY A 148 5.60 -23.04 -1.50
C GLY A 148 5.48 -23.22 -3.01
N MET A 149 6.19 -24.24 -3.51
CA MET A 149 6.35 -24.48 -4.95
C MET A 149 5.00 -24.66 -5.67
N GLU A 150 4.00 -25.23 -5.00
CA GLU A 150 2.67 -25.46 -5.59
C GLU A 150 1.96 -24.14 -5.94
N VAL A 151 1.97 -23.16 -5.03
CA VAL A 151 1.32 -21.85 -5.27
C VAL A 151 2.15 -20.94 -6.16
N SER A 152 3.49 -21.07 -6.13
CA SER A 152 4.38 -20.36 -7.06
C SER A 152 4.20 -20.81 -8.52
N GLU A 153 3.81 -22.07 -8.77
CA GLU A 153 3.61 -22.60 -10.13
C GLU A 153 2.14 -22.64 -10.58
N ASP A 154 1.18 -22.55 -9.65
CA ASP A 154 -0.26 -22.62 -9.91
C ASP A 154 -1.02 -21.42 -9.31
N PRO A 155 -1.19 -20.34 -10.09
CA PRO A 155 -1.94 -19.16 -9.66
C PRO A 155 -3.41 -19.44 -9.33
N ASP A 156 -4.02 -20.49 -9.89
CA ASP A 156 -5.41 -20.85 -9.55
C ASP A 156 -5.47 -21.44 -8.14
N LEU A 157 -4.51 -22.30 -7.76
CA LEU A 157 -4.41 -22.85 -6.41
C LEU A 157 -4.16 -21.75 -5.36
N ARG A 158 -3.28 -20.80 -5.67
CA ARG A 158 -3.04 -19.61 -4.82
C ARG A 158 -4.34 -18.87 -4.51
N ARG A 159 -5.12 -18.59 -5.55
CA ARG A 159 -6.42 -17.89 -5.45
C ARG A 159 -7.45 -18.69 -4.65
N GLU A 160 -7.51 -20.00 -4.84
CA GLU A 160 -8.36 -20.90 -4.04
C GLU A 160 -7.99 -20.86 -2.55
N ARG A 161 -6.69 -20.81 -2.21
CA ARG A 161 -6.24 -20.70 -0.80
C ARG A 161 -6.59 -19.35 -0.17
N TYR A 162 -6.49 -18.26 -0.92
CA TYR A 162 -6.96 -16.96 -0.42
C TYR A 162 -8.47 -16.91 -0.21
N ASP A 163 -9.28 -17.53 -1.07
CA ASP A 163 -10.73 -17.63 -0.83
C ASP A 163 -11.02 -18.28 0.54
N ASP A 164 -10.28 -19.33 0.90
CA ASP A 164 -10.38 -19.95 2.23
C ASP A 164 -9.98 -18.97 3.36
N VAL A 165 -8.92 -18.16 3.18
CA VAL A 165 -8.51 -17.10 4.12
C VAL A 165 -9.62 -16.07 4.32
N TRP A 166 -10.20 -15.55 3.24
CA TRP A 166 -11.27 -14.55 3.30
C TRP A 166 -12.51 -15.09 4.02
N HIS A 167 -12.86 -16.36 3.80
CA HIS A 167 -13.93 -17.01 4.54
C HIS A 167 -13.61 -17.18 6.02
N HIS A 168 -12.37 -17.56 6.38
CA HIS A 168 -11.97 -17.71 7.78
C HIS A 168 -12.02 -16.38 8.54
N LEU A 169 -11.53 -15.29 7.93
CA LEU A 169 -11.66 -13.93 8.49
C LEU A 169 -13.14 -13.53 8.62
N ALA A 170 -13.97 -13.91 7.64
CA ALA A 170 -15.40 -13.67 7.68
C ALA A 170 -16.13 -14.39 8.83
N GLU A 171 -15.67 -15.58 9.21
CA GLU A 171 -16.28 -16.37 10.26
C GLU A 171 -15.80 -15.96 11.67
N ASN A 172 -14.51 -15.68 11.84
CA ASN A 172 -13.91 -15.45 13.16
C ASN A 172 -13.98 -13.99 13.66
N ARG A 173 -14.11 -13.01 12.74
CA ARG A 173 -14.35 -11.59 13.04
C ARG A 173 -13.32 -11.00 14.00
N TYR A 174 -12.05 -10.94 13.60
CA TYR A 174 -11.00 -10.25 14.35
C TYR A 174 -11.03 -8.73 14.14
N SER A 175 -11.48 -8.32 12.96
CA SER A 175 -11.59 -6.94 12.52
C SER A 175 -12.88 -6.75 11.72
N SER A 176 -13.20 -5.48 11.46
CA SER A 176 -14.24 -5.10 10.52
C SER A 176 -13.76 -3.99 9.61
N ILE A 177 -13.68 -4.31 8.33
CA ILE A 177 -13.37 -3.36 7.28
C ILE A 177 -14.62 -2.57 6.95
N THR A 178 -14.52 -1.26 6.81
CA THR A 178 -15.65 -0.36 6.64
C THR A 178 -15.87 0.03 5.18
N HIS A 179 -14.80 0.46 4.51
CA HIS A 179 -14.80 0.88 3.11
C HIS A 179 -13.40 0.85 2.52
N PHE A 180 -13.34 0.77 1.19
CA PHE A 180 -12.17 1.05 0.38
C PHE A 180 -12.22 2.53 -0.03
N ASP A 181 -11.12 3.25 0.19
CA ASP A 181 -10.99 4.65 -0.18
C ASP A 181 -10.74 4.80 -1.69
N LEU A 182 -11.08 5.97 -2.22
CA LEU A 182 -10.61 6.39 -3.54
C LEU A 182 -9.41 7.33 -3.40
N GLN A 183 -8.35 7.05 -4.16
CA GLN A 183 -7.32 8.04 -4.40
C GLN A 183 -7.86 9.05 -5.38
N THR A 184 -7.76 10.34 -5.04
CA THR A 184 -8.35 11.40 -5.85
C THR A 184 -7.35 12.50 -6.16
N ALA A 185 -7.43 13.02 -7.39
CA ALA A 185 -6.73 14.21 -7.81
C ALA A 185 -7.68 15.14 -8.58
N VAL A 186 -7.37 16.43 -8.56
CA VAL A 186 -8.08 17.43 -9.36
C VAL A 186 -7.06 18.14 -10.24
N THR A 187 -7.29 18.11 -11.54
CA THR A 187 -6.50 18.85 -12.52
C THR A 187 -7.29 20.02 -13.09
N SER A 188 -6.60 21.08 -13.50
CA SER A 188 -7.15 22.03 -14.47
C SER A 188 -7.32 21.34 -15.82
N THR A 189 -8.11 21.95 -16.70
CA THR A 189 -8.24 21.50 -18.10
C THR A 189 -6.99 21.79 -18.95
N ASP A 190 -5.92 22.34 -18.37
CA ASP A 190 -4.63 22.50 -19.04
C ASP A 190 -3.79 21.20 -18.99
N VAL A 191 -4.13 20.25 -18.11
CA VAL A 191 -3.45 18.96 -17.97
C VAL A 191 -4.22 17.91 -18.77
N HIS A 192 -3.56 17.32 -19.76
CA HIS A 192 -4.16 16.34 -20.67
C HIS A 192 -3.52 14.97 -20.43
N GLY A 193 -4.29 13.91 -20.68
CA GLY A 193 -3.81 12.53 -20.60
C GLY A 193 -3.46 12.05 -19.18
N PHE A 194 -3.75 12.83 -18.14
CA PHE A 194 -3.52 12.41 -16.75
C PHE A 194 -4.49 11.31 -16.34
N ASP A 195 -3.97 10.26 -15.72
CA ASP A 195 -4.73 9.20 -15.07
C ASP A 195 -4.10 8.84 -13.72
N MET A 196 -4.88 8.18 -12.86
CA MET A 196 -4.50 7.89 -11.48
C MET A 196 -3.79 6.56 -11.32
N TRP A 197 -2.83 6.53 -10.41
CA TRP A 197 -2.26 5.30 -9.86
C TRP A 197 -3.01 4.92 -8.56
N PRO A 198 -3.25 3.61 -8.27
CA PRO A 198 -3.92 3.17 -7.03
C PRO A 198 -3.18 3.49 -5.72
N PHE A 199 -1.91 3.90 -5.81
CA PHE A 199 -1.08 4.31 -4.69
C PHE A 199 -0.60 5.76 -4.84
N ALA A 200 -0.58 6.52 -3.75
CA ALA A 200 -0.29 7.95 -3.82
C ALA A 200 1.16 8.23 -4.22
N GLU A 201 2.09 7.40 -3.78
CA GLU A 201 3.51 7.48 -4.11
C GLU A 201 3.78 7.34 -5.63
N GLY A 202 3.00 6.53 -6.35
CA GLY A 202 3.19 6.34 -7.79
C GLY A 202 2.44 7.33 -8.67
N MET A 203 1.60 8.21 -8.11
CA MET A 203 0.64 9.00 -8.87
C MET A 203 1.29 9.83 -9.98
N PHE A 204 2.34 10.60 -9.67
CA PHE A 204 2.96 11.46 -10.68
C PHE A 204 3.87 10.69 -11.63
N SER A 205 4.67 9.75 -11.14
CA SER A 205 5.58 8.96 -11.99
C SER A 205 4.80 8.16 -13.02
N TYR A 206 3.71 7.50 -12.60
CA TYR A 206 2.78 6.81 -13.49
C TYR A 206 2.15 7.78 -14.49
N ALA A 207 1.52 8.85 -14.00
CA ALA A 207 0.74 9.74 -14.85
C ALA A 207 1.58 10.43 -15.93
N LEU A 208 2.84 10.80 -15.63
CA LEU A 208 3.70 11.48 -16.59
C LEU A 208 4.16 10.56 -17.71
N TYR A 209 4.51 9.30 -17.42
CA TYR A 209 4.98 8.35 -18.43
C TYR A 209 5.00 6.90 -17.92
N SER A 210 4.05 6.09 -18.39
CA SER A 210 4.01 4.65 -18.14
C SER A 210 3.64 3.88 -19.43
N PRO A 211 4.64 3.31 -20.13
CA PRO A 211 4.39 2.61 -21.40
C PRO A 211 3.58 1.32 -21.27
N GLN A 212 3.54 0.71 -20.08
CA GLN A 212 2.79 -0.50 -19.79
C GLN A 212 1.28 -0.30 -20.08
N GLU A 213 0.79 0.93 -19.90
CA GLU A 213 -0.62 1.29 -20.09
C GLU A 213 -0.83 2.37 -21.16
N GLU A 214 0.19 2.66 -21.97
CA GLU A 214 0.20 3.79 -22.92
C GLU A 214 -0.16 5.14 -22.23
N GLN A 215 0.16 5.28 -20.94
CA GLN A 215 -0.16 6.42 -20.10
C GLN A 215 0.89 7.54 -20.27
N VAL A 216 0.45 8.75 -20.60
CA VAL A 216 1.31 9.93 -20.73
C VAL A 216 0.51 11.21 -20.51
N ALA A 217 1.02 12.10 -19.66
CA ALA A 217 0.44 13.42 -19.43
C ALA A 217 1.22 14.52 -20.14
N TRP A 218 0.52 15.56 -20.58
CA TRP A 218 1.13 16.77 -21.16
C TRP A 218 0.37 18.05 -20.79
N ILE A 219 1.01 19.19 -21.02
CA ILE A 219 0.47 20.51 -20.70
C ILE A 219 0.14 21.25 -21.99
N ASP A 220 -1.15 21.54 -22.20
CA ASP A 220 -1.62 22.42 -23.28
C ASP A 220 -2.52 23.51 -22.69
N ARG A 221 -2.03 24.74 -22.71
CA ARG A 221 -2.71 25.95 -22.18
C ARG A 221 -3.62 26.64 -23.19
N ASP A 222 -3.56 26.22 -24.45
CA ASP A 222 -4.28 26.82 -25.58
C ASP A 222 -5.55 26.02 -25.93
N ASN A 223 -5.71 24.80 -25.40
CA ASN A 223 -6.84 23.92 -25.61
C ASN A 223 -7.41 23.34 -24.30
N GLU A 224 -8.72 23.22 -24.22
CA GLU A 224 -9.39 22.59 -23.07
C GLU A 224 -9.23 21.07 -23.15
N ALA A 225 -8.68 20.45 -22.11
CA ALA A 225 -8.62 18.99 -21.97
C ALA A 225 -10.02 18.38 -22.09
N SER A 226 -10.10 17.32 -22.87
CA SER A 226 -11.24 16.42 -22.89
C SER A 226 -10.90 15.16 -22.13
N GLU A 227 -11.92 14.54 -21.52
CA GLU A 227 -11.83 13.19 -20.95
C GLU A 227 -11.26 12.17 -21.97
N ASP A 228 -11.48 12.41 -23.27
CA ASP A 228 -10.90 11.63 -24.36
C ASP A 228 -9.63 12.31 -24.90
N ALA A 229 -8.50 12.17 -24.23
CA ALA A 229 -7.21 12.68 -24.71
C ALA A 229 -6.67 11.77 -25.84
N ASP A 230 -6.34 12.33 -27.01
CA ASP A 230 -5.82 11.59 -28.17
C ASP A 230 -4.30 11.77 -28.26
N LEU A 231 -3.54 10.66 -28.35
CA LEU A 231 -2.07 10.70 -28.44
C LEU A 231 -1.57 11.55 -29.63
N SER A 232 -2.38 11.73 -30.67
CA SER A 232 -2.02 12.58 -31.82
C SER A 232 -2.04 14.10 -31.52
N ASP A 233 -2.57 14.51 -30.36
CA ASP A 233 -2.65 15.89 -29.89
C ASP A 233 -1.59 16.24 -28.82
N ILE A 234 -0.64 15.33 -28.53
CA ILE A 234 0.44 15.55 -27.55
C ILE A 234 1.26 16.82 -27.89
N GLU A 235 1.48 17.65 -26.86
CA GLU A 235 2.42 18.77 -26.91
C GLU A 235 3.65 18.49 -26.02
N GLU A 236 4.84 18.61 -26.59
CA GLU A 236 6.11 18.48 -25.85
C GLU A 236 6.50 19.79 -25.15
N GLY A 237 7.02 19.66 -23.93
CA GLY A 237 7.54 20.72 -23.09
C GLY A 237 6.59 21.13 -21.97
N GLY A 238 6.68 22.40 -21.57
CA GLY A 238 5.83 22.95 -20.51
C GLY A 238 6.28 22.60 -19.10
N THR A 239 5.58 23.18 -18.13
CA THR A 239 5.78 22.94 -16.70
C THR A 239 4.46 22.50 -16.12
N LEU A 240 4.47 21.36 -15.42
CA LEU A 240 3.38 20.95 -14.53
C LEU A 240 3.59 21.60 -13.17
N HIS A 241 2.69 22.49 -12.77
CA HIS A 241 2.68 23.06 -11.44
C HIS A 241 1.72 22.24 -10.54
N GLY A 242 2.23 21.65 -9.47
CA GLY A 242 1.44 20.87 -8.52
C GLY A 242 1.44 21.47 -7.12
N ALA A 243 0.43 21.12 -6.32
CA ALA A 243 0.46 21.32 -4.87
C ALA A 243 0.32 19.98 -4.15
N ILE A 244 1.21 19.72 -3.19
CA ILE A 244 1.25 18.49 -2.39
C ILE A 244 0.98 18.79 -0.91
N ALA A 245 0.45 17.78 -0.18
CA ALA A 245 -0.08 17.98 1.17
C ALA A 245 0.96 17.88 2.30
N ALA A 246 2.14 17.34 2.01
CA ALA A 246 3.19 17.16 3.01
C ALA A 246 4.56 17.54 2.44
N ASN A 247 5.55 17.65 3.34
CA ASN A 247 6.94 17.86 2.97
C ASN A 247 7.53 16.58 2.36
N VAL A 248 8.58 16.72 1.56
CA VAL A 248 9.45 15.60 1.17
C VAL A 248 10.48 15.43 2.27
N ASP A 249 10.34 14.45 3.16
CA ASP A 249 11.23 14.31 4.31
C ASP A 249 12.55 13.60 3.97
N GLY A 250 12.58 12.73 2.95
CA GLY A 250 13.78 12.02 2.52
C GLY A 250 13.91 11.85 0.99
N PHE A 251 15.13 11.62 0.52
CA PHE A 251 15.47 11.32 -0.89
C PHE A 251 16.24 9.99 -1.05
N ASP A 252 16.21 9.18 0.01
CA ASP A 252 16.93 7.92 0.16
C ASP A 252 15.92 6.82 0.53
N TYR A 253 15.46 6.09 -0.49
CA TYR A 253 14.30 5.19 -0.37
C TYR A 253 14.45 4.13 0.74
N PRO A 254 15.59 3.45 0.90
CA PRO A 254 15.76 2.45 1.96
C PRO A 254 15.59 3.00 3.39
N TYR A 255 15.68 4.32 3.56
CA TYR A 255 15.63 5.01 4.85
C TYR A 255 14.49 6.03 4.93
N THR A 256 13.47 5.88 4.08
CA THR A 256 12.31 6.74 4.07
C THR A 256 11.05 5.92 3.82
N SER A 257 10.01 6.13 4.64
CA SER A 257 8.77 5.34 4.57
C SER A 257 7.51 6.17 4.34
N ASP A 258 7.62 7.50 4.20
CA ASP A 258 6.47 8.36 3.96
C ASP A 258 6.15 8.48 2.46
N THR A 259 4.86 8.57 2.15
CA THR A 259 4.33 8.62 0.78
C THR A 259 4.87 9.77 -0.06
N THR A 260 5.08 10.96 0.53
CA THR A 260 5.46 12.15 -0.25
C THR A 260 6.92 12.12 -0.65
N SER A 261 7.77 11.54 0.20
CA SER A 261 9.14 11.22 -0.15
C SER A 261 9.21 10.14 -1.23
N SER A 262 8.46 9.05 -1.12
CA SER A 262 8.41 8.02 -2.18
C SER A 262 7.97 8.62 -3.53
N MET A 263 6.95 9.47 -3.52
CA MET A 263 6.49 10.22 -4.70
C MET A 263 7.59 11.06 -5.34
N SER A 264 8.40 11.73 -4.52
CA SER A 264 9.58 12.48 -4.97
C SER A 264 10.65 11.58 -5.58
N GLN A 265 10.89 10.43 -4.96
CA GLN A 265 11.96 9.51 -5.33
C GLN A 265 11.65 8.71 -6.60
N PHE A 266 10.38 8.46 -6.91
CA PHE A 266 9.97 7.71 -8.11
C PHE A 266 10.14 8.49 -9.43
N PHE A 267 10.43 9.78 -9.36
CA PHE A 267 10.93 10.54 -10.51
C PHE A 267 12.38 10.18 -10.86
N ILE A 268 13.15 9.75 -9.86
CA ILE A 268 14.61 9.65 -9.90
C ILE A 268 15.07 8.20 -10.07
N TYR A 269 14.52 7.28 -9.28
CA TYR A 269 14.97 5.89 -9.21
C TYR A 269 14.05 4.95 -9.98
N GLU A 270 14.64 3.92 -10.59
CA GLU A 270 13.91 2.85 -11.28
C GLU A 270 14.40 1.48 -10.77
N ALA A 271 13.58 0.46 -10.99
CA ALA A 271 13.88 -0.93 -10.64
C ALA A 271 14.13 -1.80 -11.88
N LEU A 272 14.57 -3.05 -11.66
CA LEU A 272 14.79 -4.03 -12.74
C LEU A 272 13.52 -4.30 -13.56
N THR A 273 12.37 -4.16 -12.93
CA THR A 273 11.03 -4.33 -13.51
C THR A 273 10.16 -3.12 -13.22
N ALA A 274 9.03 -3.04 -13.90
CA ALA A 274 7.96 -2.09 -13.66
C ALA A 274 6.61 -2.83 -13.73
N SER A 275 5.57 -2.23 -13.18
CA SER A 275 4.23 -2.84 -13.12
C SER A 275 3.16 -1.94 -13.72
N ASP A 276 2.10 -2.53 -14.27
CA ASP A 276 0.86 -1.81 -14.61
C ASP A 276 -0.10 -1.74 -13.40
N SER A 277 -1.21 -1.02 -13.57
CA SER A 277 -2.25 -0.82 -12.54
C SER A 277 -2.99 -2.11 -12.15
N GLU A 278 -2.84 -3.19 -12.90
CA GLU A 278 -3.33 -4.54 -12.56
C GLU A 278 -2.25 -5.38 -11.84
N GLY A 279 -1.06 -4.81 -11.62
CA GLY A 279 0.07 -5.46 -10.98
C GLY A 279 0.79 -6.47 -11.88
N ASN A 280 0.60 -6.47 -13.20
CA ASN A 280 1.40 -7.31 -14.10
C ASN A 280 2.84 -6.75 -14.16
N VAL A 281 3.84 -7.64 -14.10
CA VAL A 281 5.25 -7.26 -14.04
C VAL A 281 5.91 -7.34 -15.41
N TYR A 282 6.67 -6.30 -15.77
CA TYR A 282 7.35 -6.16 -17.04
C TYR A 282 8.86 -5.89 -16.84
N PRO A 283 9.75 -6.50 -17.65
CA PRO A 283 11.16 -6.12 -17.66
C PRO A 283 11.35 -4.63 -17.98
N TRP A 284 12.06 -3.91 -17.12
CA TRP A 284 12.28 -2.46 -17.25
C TRP A 284 13.75 -2.13 -17.41
N LEU A 285 14.52 -1.86 -16.33
CA LEU A 285 15.99 -1.76 -16.44
C LEU A 285 16.62 -3.10 -16.89
N ALA A 286 15.94 -4.22 -16.62
CA ALA A 286 16.20 -5.48 -17.29
C ALA A 286 15.59 -5.50 -18.70
N GLU A 287 16.36 -5.94 -19.69
CA GLU A 287 15.85 -6.26 -21.03
C GLU A 287 14.93 -7.49 -20.96
N SER A 288 15.27 -8.46 -20.11
CA SER A 288 14.49 -9.67 -19.85
C SER A 288 14.85 -10.29 -18.52
N TYR A 289 14.01 -11.20 -18.01
CA TYR A 289 14.38 -12.08 -16.92
C TYR A 289 13.80 -13.49 -17.12
N ASP A 290 14.45 -14.49 -16.51
CA ASP A 290 14.04 -15.88 -16.50
C ASP A 290 14.06 -16.42 -15.06
N ILE A 291 13.03 -17.18 -14.67
CA ILE A 291 13.09 -18.04 -13.49
C ILE A 291 13.89 -19.29 -13.87
N LEU A 292 15.11 -19.41 -13.36
CA LEU A 292 16.03 -20.50 -13.71
C LEU A 292 15.75 -21.79 -12.94
N ASP A 293 15.33 -21.67 -11.68
CA ASP A 293 15.07 -22.81 -10.81
C ASP A 293 14.13 -22.41 -9.66
N THR A 294 13.28 -23.36 -9.25
CA THR A 294 12.36 -23.26 -8.10
C THR A 294 12.51 -24.56 -7.31
N GLN A 295 12.90 -24.46 -6.04
CA GLN A 295 13.21 -25.59 -5.20
C GLN A 295 12.17 -25.75 -4.09
N ASP A 296 11.66 -26.96 -3.93
CA ASP A 296 10.79 -27.34 -2.81
C ASP A 296 11.59 -27.40 -1.51
N ILE A 297 11.82 -26.24 -0.90
CA ILE A 297 12.49 -26.03 0.37
C ILE A 297 11.71 -25.06 1.26
N ASP A 298 11.93 -25.16 2.56
CA ASP A 298 11.41 -24.24 3.57
C ASP A 298 12.57 -23.51 4.28
N ARG A 299 12.24 -22.60 5.20
CA ARG A 299 13.23 -21.84 5.97
C ARG A 299 14.13 -22.73 6.85
N LEU A 300 13.75 -23.98 7.15
CA LEU A 300 14.61 -24.94 7.89
C LEU A 300 15.77 -25.47 7.04
N ALA A 301 15.72 -25.33 5.71
CA ALA A 301 16.82 -25.71 4.82
C ALA A 301 18.12 -24.94 5.11
N TYR A 302 18.03 -23.80 5.79
CA TYR A 302 19.15 -22.93 6.13
C TYR A 302 19.81 -23.27 7.47
N GLU A 303 19.28 -24.21 8.27
CA GLU A 303 19.75 -24.51 9.63
C GLU A 303 21.27 -24.78 9.73
N ASP A 304 21.85 -25.45 8.72
CA ASP A 304 23.28 -25.79 8.69
C ASP A 304 24.21 -24.58 8.44
N TYR A 305 23.65 -23.44 7.97
CA TYR A 305 24.37 -22.20 7.69
C TYR A 305 24.20 -21.15 8.79
N MET A 306 23.12 -21.23 9.56
CA MET A 306 22.78 -20.22 10.56
C MET A 306 23.84 -20.06 11.66
N ILE A 307 24.02 -18.83 12.11
CA ILE A 307 24.79 -18.47 13.30
C ILE A 307 23.87 -18.33 14.51
N THR A 308 24.44 -18.38 15.71
CA THR A 308 23.70 -18.15 16.95
C THR A 308 23.97 -16.74 17.46
N VAL A 309 22.91 -16.01 17.79
CA VAL A 309 22.94 -14.67 18.38
C VAL A 309 22.18 -14.68 19.71
N ASP A 310 22.60 -13.84 20.66
CA ASP A 310 21.91 -13.69 21.94
C ASP A 310 20.60 -12.90 21.73
N ALA A 311 19.54 -13.23 22.46
CA ALA A 311 18.29 -12.46 22.51
C ALA A 311 18.06 -11.88 23.92
N ASP A 312 17.47 -10.70 24.02
CA ASP A 312 17.13 -10.09 25.32
C ASP A 312 15.71 -10.47 25.81
N GLU A 313 15.33 -9.97 27.01
CA GLU A 313 14.03 -10.30 27.62
C GLU A 313 12.82 -9.76 26.81
N GLU A 314 13.05 -8.89 25.83
CA GLU A 314 12.05 -8.31 24.92
C GLU A 314 12.11 -8.95 23.52
N GLY A 315 12.99 -9.93 23.31
CA GLY A 315 13.19 -10.61 22.02
C GLY A 315 14.08 -9.86 21.04
N ALA A 316 14.73 -8.77 21.44
CA ALA A 316 15.65 -8.06 20.57
C ALA A 316 16.98 -8.85 20.44
N LEU A 317 17.46 -8.99 19.22
CA LEU A 317 18.63 -9.82 18.89
C LEU A 317 19.92 -9.00 18.92
N ASP A 318 20.96 -9.51 19.60
CA ASP A 318 22.28 -8.85 19.74
C ASP A 318 23.14 -9.06 18.48
N THR A 319 22.75 -8.41 17.39
CA THR A 319 23.49 -8.37 16.12
C THR A 319 23.38 -7.00 15.45
N GLU A 320 24.45 -6.60 14.75
CA GLU A 320 24.46 -5.41 13.88
C GLU A 320 24.30 -5.81 12.39
N GLU A 321 24.31 -7.11 12.08
CA GLU A 321 24.13 -7.65 10.73
C GLU A 321 22.64 -7.83 10.41
N GLN A 322 22.27 -7.66 9.13
CA GLN A 322 20.91 -7.93 8.66
C GLN A 322 20.55 -9.40 8.94
N ILE A 323 19.33 -9.63 9.40
CA ILE A 323 18.76 -10.97 9.51
C ILE A 323 17.89 -11.22 8.29
N ILE A 324 18.19 -12.27 7.54
CA ILE A 324 17.39 -12.69 6.38
C ILE A 324 16.36 -13.75 6.82
N VAL A 325 16.80 -14.72 7.62
CA VAL A 325 15.94 -15.80 8.13
C VAL A 325 16.22 -16.01 9.60
N GLN A 326 15.19 -15.92 10.45
CA GLN A 326 15.23 -16.51 11.79
C GLN A 326 14.83 -17.98 11.72
N HIS A 327 15.48 -18.84 12.50
CA HIS A 327 15.10 -20.25 12.56
C HIS A 327 13.65 -20.41 13.03
N PRO A 328 12.75 -21.08 12.27
CA PRO A 328 11.32 -21.16 12.57
C PRO A 328 10.94 -21.80 13.91
N GLU A 329 11.83 -22.60 14.50
CA GLU A 329 11.61 -23.23 15.82
C GLU A 329 12.17 -22.44 17.01
N ASP A 330 12.83 -21.29 16.78
CA ASP A 330 13.42 -20.48 17.84
C ASP A 330 12.46 -19.33 18.21
N ASP A 331 12.25 -19.12 19.51
CA ASP A 331 11.39 -18.06 20.06
C ASP A 331 12.28 -17.00 20.72
N PRO A 332 12.45 -15.80 20.13
CA PRO A 332 13.38 -14.80 20.66
C PRO A 332 12.97 -14.26 22.03
N ILE A 333 11.69 -14.35 22.41
CA ILE A 333 11.21 -13.95 23.73
C ILE A 333 11.43 -15.10 24.74
N GLY A 334 11.31 -16.34 24.29
CA GLY A 334 11.40 -17.56 25.11
C GLY A 334 12.83 -18.10 25.31
N ASP A 335 13.73 -17.83 24.36
CA ASP A 335 15.07 -18.40 24.27
C ASP A 335 16.16 -17.34 24.48
N ASP A 336 17.20 -17.67 25.26
CA ASP A 336 18.34 -16.76 25.50
C ASP A 336 19.26 -16.59 24.25
N GLU A 337 19.19 -17.55 23.32
CA GLU A 337 20.02 -17.64 22.12
C GLU A 337 19.13 -18.14 20.96
N VAL A 338 19.13 -17.45 19.82
CA VAL A 338 18.40 -17.85 18.61
C VAL A 338 19.34 -18.03 17.43
N ARG A 339 18.89 -18.79 16.42
CA ARG A 339 19.61 -19.04 15.18
C ARG A 339 19.10 -18.13 14.06
N VAL A 340 20.02 -17.51 13.35
CA VAL A 340 19.73 -16.58 12.26
C VAL A 340 20.65 -16.80 11.06
N LEU A 341 20.13 -16.51 9.87
CA LEU A 341 20.88 -16.44 8.62
C LEU A 341 21.14 -14.96 8.29
N THR A 342 22.40 -14.58 8.10
CA THR A 342 22.79 -13.23 7.66
C THR A 342 23.18 -13.22 6.18
N PRO A 343 23.38 -12.05 5.53
CA PRO A 343 23.85 -11.97 4.15
C PRO A 343 25.12 -12.77 3.86
N GLU A 344 26.09 -12.82 4.78
CA GLU A 344 27.32 -13.61 4.60
C GLU A 344 27.00 -15.10 4.46
N GLU A 345 26.19 -15.66 5.37
CA GLU A 345 25.84 -17.09 5.34
C GLU A 345 24.79 -17.44 4.27
N ALA A 346 23.95 -16.50 3.87
CA ALA A 346 23.04 -16.67 2.74
C ALA A 346 23.81 -16.84 1.42
N SER A 347 24.93 -16.11 1.24
CA SER A 347 25.81 -16.29 0.08
C SER A 347 26.43 -17.70 0.05
N ASP A 348 26.88 -18.22 1.20
CA ASP A 348 27.37 -19.59 1.33
C ASP A 348 26.29 -20.64 0.98
N ALA A 349 25.05 -20.42 1.44
CA ALA A 349 23.91 -21.28 1.12
C ALA A 349 23.63 -21.32 -0.39
N VAL A 350 23.63 -20.16 -1.05
CA VAL A 350 23.46 -20.04 -2.50
C VAL A 350 24.58 -20.73 -3.27
N ASP A 351 25.84 -20.60 -2.82
CA ASP A 351 27.00 -21.26 -3.43
C ASP A 351 26.92 -22.79 -3.37
N ASP A 352 26.33 -23.33 -2.30
CA ASP A 352 26.03 -24.76 -2.13
C ASP A 352 24.71 -25.19 -2.81
N GLY A 353 23.96 -24.25 -3.38
CA GLY A 353 22.74 -24.48 -4.15
C GLY A 353 21.47 -24.59 -3.32
N VAL A 354 21.45 -24.00 -2.12
CA VAL A 354 20.28 -23.93 -1.23
C VAL A 354 19.63 -22.55 -1.37
N PHE A 355 18.50 -22.50 -2.06
CA PHE A 355 17.69 -21.29 -2.27
C PHE A 355 16.27 -21.72 -2.72
N GLY A 356 15.28 -20.86 -2.51
CA GLY A 356 13.90 -21.12 -2.90
C GLY A 356 13.67 -20.93 -4.39
N MET A 357 14.07 -19.77 -4.92
CA MET A 357 13.97 -19.45 -6.35
C MET A 357 15.23 -18.73 -6.82
N GLN A 358 15.57 -18.90 -8.10
CA GLN A 358 16.63 -18.17 -8.77
C GLN A 358 16.07 -17.43 -9.99
N PHE A 359 16.14 -16.11 -9.96
CA PHE A 359 15.83 -15.22 -11.07
C PHE A 359 17.13 -14.78 -11.73
N ARG A 360 17.18 -14.80 -13.05
CA ARG A 360 18.26 -14.17 -13.83
C ARG A 360 17.71 -13.00 -14.60
N TYR A 361 18.29 -11.83 -14.37
CA TYR A 361 17.99 -10.61 -15.12
C TYR A 361 19.13 -10.33 -16.09
N GLU A 362 18.78 -10.07 -17.34
CA GLU A 362 19.67 -9.53 -18.37
C GLU A 362 19.42 -8.02 -18.44
N LEU A 363 20.42 -7.20 -18.10
CA LEU A 363 20.30 -5.74 -18.01
C LEU A 363 20.36 -5.09 -19.38
N ARG A 364 19.66 -3.97 -19.54
CA ARG A 364 19.79 -3.12 -20.74
C ARG A 364 21.16 -2.45 -20.76
N GLU A 365 21.90 -2.64 -21.87
CA GLU A 365 23.15 -1.92 -22.10
C GLU A 365 22.90 -0.43 -22.40
N GLY A 366 23.83 0.44 -21.99
CA GLY A 366 23.79 1.87 -22.31
C GLY A 366 22.72 2.69 -21.56
N VAL A 367 22.16 2.17 -20.48
CA VAL A 367 21.38 2.97 -19.53
C VAL A 367 22.35 3.79 -18.69
N GLU A 368 22.17 5.11 -18.67
CA GLU A 368 23.00 6.03 -17.87
C GLU A 368 22.23 6.50 -16.64
N PHE A 369 22.94 6.59 -15.51
CA PHE A 369 22.50 7.36 -14.35
C PHE A 369 22.60 8.86 -14.66
N HIS A 370 21.90 9.70 -13.89
CA HIS A 370 21.95 11.18 -13.99
C HIS A 370 23.38 11.75 -13.92
N ASN A 371 24.31 11.06 -13.24
CA ASN A 371 25.72 11.45 -13.15
C ASN A 371 26.60 11.01 -14.35
N GLY A 372 26.02 10.27 -15.32
CA GLY A 372 26.69 9.71 -16.49
C GLY A 372 27.43 8.38 -16.25
N GLU A 373 27.25 7.74 -15.09
CA GLU A 373 27.66 6.33 -14.90
C GLU A 373 26.74 5.41 -15.69
N GLU A 374 27.27 4.31 -16.23
CA GLU A 374 26.47 3.32 -16.95
C GLU A 374 26.01 2.22 -15.99
N LEU A 375 24.74 1.84 -16.07
CA LEU A 375 24.16 0.74 -15.30
C LEU A 375 24.83 -0.59 -15.65
N THR A 376 25.26 -1.32 -14.62
CA THR A 376 25.84 -2.67 -14.71
C THR A 376 25.36 -3.51 -13.54
N ALA A 377 25.62 -4.82 -13.58
CA ALA A 377 25.28 -5.74 -12.50
C ALA A 377 25.94 -5.37 -11.14
N GLU A 378 27.09 -4.68 -11.14
CA GLU A 378 27.74 -4.18 -9.92
C GLU A 378 26.83 -3.19 -9.17
N HIS A 379 26.11 -2.32 -9.90
CA HIS A 379 25.17 -1.37 -9.32
C HIS A 379 23.97 -2.07 -8.69
N VAL A 380 23.48 -3.13 -9.33
CA VAL A 380 22.36 -3.92 -8.81
C VAL A 380 22.74 -4.58 -7.50
N VAL A 381 23.88 -5.27 -7.44
CA VAL A 381 24.36 -5.92 -6.22
C VAL A 381 24.61 -4.90 -5.11
N ALA A 382 25.29 -3.79 -5.39
CA ALA A 382 25.52 -2.73 -4.42
C ALA A 382 24.22 -2.10 -3.90
N SER A 383 23.17 -2.08 -4.73
CA SER A 383 21.84 -1.62 -4.29
C SER A 383 21.19 -2.60 -3.33
N TYR A 384 21.30 -3.93 -3.54
CA TYR A 384 20.80 -4.90 -2.55
C TYR A 384 21.53 -4.79 -1.21
N GLU A 385 22.86 -4.61 -1.25
CA GLU A 385 23.67 -4.37 -0.04
C GLU A 385 23.22 -3.09 0.70
N ARG A 386 22.79 -2.04 -0.02
CA ARG A 386 22.27 -0.81 0.59
C ARG A 386 20.98 -1.02 1.40
N TYR A 387 20.13 -1.97 1.01
CA TYR A 387 18.88 -2.24 1.72
C TYR A 387 19.10 -3.05 3.01
N GLU A 388 20.29 -3.64 3.20
CA GLU A 388 20.64 -4.33 4.44
C GLU A 388 20.61 -3.35 5.63
N ASN A 389 19.93 -3.73 6.70
CA ASN A 389 19.68 -2.93 7.91
C ASN A 389 19.02 -1.57 7.66
N SER A 390 18.35 -1.39 6.52
CA SER A 390 17.59 -0.18 6.24
C SER A 390 16.25 -0.18 6.97
N ASP A 391 15.56 0.97 6.99
CA ASP A 391 14.25 1.10 7.67
C ASP A 391 13.16 0.24 7.02
N ILE A 392 13.37 -0.18 5.76
CA ILE A 392 12.48 -1.07 5.00
C ILE A 392 13.07 -2.47 4.75
N SER A 393 14.11 -2.83 5.50
CA SER A 393 14.80 -4.12 5.34
C SER A 393 13.88 -5.31 5.64
N ALA A 394 12.99 -5.20 6.63
CA ALA A 394 12.05 -6.26 6.97
C ALA A 394 11.13 -6.62 5.79
N GLN A 395 10.64 -5.62 5.04
CA GLN A 395 9.81 -5.84 3.85
C GLN A 395 10.64 -6.43 2.70
N THR A 396 11.87 -5.92 2.51
CA THR A 396 12.75 -6.34 1.40
C THR A 396 13.23 -7.79 1.57
N PHE A 397 13.73 -8.10 2.76
CA PHE A 397 14.25 -9.42 3.12
C PHE A 397 13.16 -10.35 3.66
N ASP A 398 11.89 -10.06 3.41
CA ASP A 398 10.83 -11.06 3.54
C ASP A 398 10.90 -12.09 2.39
N SER A 399 11.31 -11.63 1.20
CA SER A 399 11.48 -12.46 0.01
C SER A 399 12.95 -12.68 -0.36
N VAL A 400 13.77 -11.62 -0.31
CA VAL A 400 15.15 -11.64 -0.81
C VAL A 400 16.04 -12.54 0.04
N LEU A 401 16.83 -13.39 -0.62
CA LEU A 401 17.89 -14.18 -0.01
C LEU A 401 19.28 -13.61 -0.34
N HIS A 402 19.53 -13.30 -1.60
CA HIS A 402 20.84 -12.84 -2.08
C HIS A 402 20.74 -12.29 -3.49
N ALA A 403 21.68 -11.42 -3.88
CA ALA A 403 21.91 -11.01 -5.26
C ALA A 403 23.38 -11.13 -5.59
N ARG A 404 23.71 -11.56 -6.82
CA ARG A 404 25.11 -11.67 -7.26
C ARG A 404 25.29 -11.36 -8.74
N GLU A 405 26.44 -10.79 -9.05
CA GLU A 405 26.91 -10.58 -10.42
C GLU A 405 27.22 -11.93 -11.08
N VAL A 406 26.70 -12.15 -12.28
CA VAL A 406 27.09 -13.26 -13.17
C VAL A 406 28.14 -12.77 -14.17
N ASP A 407 27.86 -11.63 -14.79
CA ASP A 407 28.80 -10.82 -15.56
C ASP A 407 28.31 -9.35 -15.64
N GLU A 408 28.96 -8.52 -16.45
CA GLU A 408 28.77 -7.06 -16.51
C GLU A 408 27.31 -6.62 -16.67
N TYR A 409 26.48 -7.38 -17.39
CA TYR A 409 25.06 -7.07 -17.64
C TYR A 409 24.12 -8.21 -17.24
N THR A 410 24.58 -9.16 -16.43
CA THR A 410 23.74 -10.26 -15.97
C THR A 410 23.84 -10.40 -14.46
N VAL A 411 22.69 -10.41 -13.78
CA VAL A 411 22.59 -10.56 -12.32
C VAL A 411 21.64 -11.71 -11.98
N ASP A 412 22.02 -12.52 -11.00
CA ASP A 412 21.13 -13.50 -10.39
C ASP A 412 20.59 -12.93 -9.06
N VAL A 413 19.28 -12.98 -8.85
CA VAL A 413 18.60 -12.64 -7.59
C VAL A 413 17.89 -13.89 -7.07
N TYR A 414 17.97 -14.12 -5.77
CA TYR A 414 17.47 -15.34 -5.12
C TYR A 414 16.37 -15.02 -4.12
N ALA A 415 15.32 -15.84 -4.10
CA ALA A 415 14.31 -15.83 -3.04
C ALA A 415 14.61 -16.92 -1.99
N GLN A 416 14.24 -16.67 -0.74
CA GLN A 416 14.51 -17.58 0.38
C GLN A 416 13.75 -18.91 0.26
N VAL A 417 12.48 -18.84 -0.10
CA VAL A 417 11.61 -20.00 -0.33
C VAL A 417 10.88 -19.78 -1.66
N PRO A 418 10.22 -20.78 -2.24
CA PRO A 418 9.27 -20.53 -3.31
C PRO A 418 8.24 -19.53 -2.83
N ASP A 419 8.17 -18.37 -3.47
CA ASP A 419 7.24 -17.29 -3.15
C ASP A 419 6.51 -16.93 -4.44
N ALA A 420 5.18 -17.04 -4.45
CA ALA A 420 4.39 -16.70 -5.64
C ALA A 420 4.41 -15.18 -5.96
N GLU A 421 4.90 -14.33 -5.06
CA GLU A 421 5.06 -12.88 -5.28
C GLU A 421 6.49 -12.45 -5.56
N ALA A 422 7.45 -13.40 -5.66
CA ALA A 422 8.86 -13.07 -5.88
C ALA A 422 9.11 -12.17 -7.11
N GLU A 423 8.31 -12.28 -8.18
CA GLU A 423 8.42 -11.39 -9.35
C GLU A 423 8.16 -9.91 -9.02
N ARG A 424 7.30 -9.63 -8.02
CA ARG A 424 6.96 -8.28 -7.56
C ARG A 424 7.87 -7.81 -6.43
N GLU A 425 8.24 -8.71 -5.52
CA GLU A 425 8.92 -8.36 -4.27
C GLU A 425 10.45 -8.37 -4.37
N LEU A 426 11.05 -9.13 -5.31
CA LEU A 426 12.50 -9.17 -5.45
C LEU A 426 13.09 -7.88 -6.06
N PRO A 427 12.50 -7.25 -7.10
CA PRO A 427 13.07 -6.05 -7.71
C PRO A 427 13.06 -4.85 -6.76
N ILE A 428 14.22 -4.21 -6.59
CA ILE A 428 14.40 -3.00 -5.77
C ILE A 428 14.85 -1.82 -6.63
N TYR A 429 14.76 -0.60 -6.08
CA TYR A 429 15.31 0.59 -6.73
C TYR A 429 16.84 0.56 -6.78
N ILE A 430 17.40 0.91 -7.93
CA ILE A 430 18.83 0.82 -8.21
C ILE A 430 19.53 2.18 -8.01
N TYR A 431 20.68 2.14 -7.33
CA TYR A 431 21.50 3.28 -6.93
C TYR A 431 22.80 3.34 -7.73
N SER A 432 23.33 4.55 -7.91
CA SER A 432 24.72 4.74 -8.34
C SER A 432 25.69 4.15 -7.31
N LEU A 433 26.90 3.73 -7.73
CA LEU A 433 27.87 3.13 -6.80
C LEU A 433 28.29 4.10 -5.69
N GLU A 434 28.40 5.40 -5.99
CA GLU A 434 28.74 6.40 -4.98
C GLU A 434 27.66 6.47 -3.90
N GLN A 435 26.38 6.45 -4.27
CA GLN A 435 25.28 6.48 -3.30
C GLN A 435 25.14 5.17 -2.53
N ALA A 436 25.32 4.03 -3.19
CA ALA A 436 25.26 2.72 -2.54
C ALA A 436 26.26 2.59 -1.37
N ASP A 437 27.46 3.17 -1.49
CA ASP A 437 28.52 3.16 -0.45
C ASP A 437 28.34 4.25 0.64
N MET A 438 27.31 5.11 0.56
CA MET A 438 27.06 6.13 1.58
C MET A 438 26.38 5.57 2.83
N GLU A 439 26.61 6.23 3.97
CA GLU A 439 25.84 5.97 5.20
C GLU A 439 24.32 6.12 4.93
N GLY A 440 23.51 5.33 5.64
CA GLY A 440 22.05 5.38 5.49
C GLY A 440 21.46 6.76 5.79
N GLY A 441 20.52 7.19 4.96
CA GLY A 441 19.91 8.53 5.03
C GLY A 441 20.82 9.67 4.59
N ALA A 442 22.01 9.39 4.04
CA ALA A 442 22.96 10.43 3.64
C ALA A 442 22.68 11.04 2.25
N VAL A 443 21.80 10.41 1.46
CA VAL A 443 21.34 10.97 0.18
C VAL A 443 20.27 12.03 0.47
N ASP A 444 20.73 13.24 0.83
CA ASP A 444 19.85 14.37 1.17
C ASP A 444 20.36 15.70 0.56
N PRO A 445 19.56 16.37 -0.30
CA PRO A 445 19.90 17.67 -0.86
C PRO A 445 20.07 18.77 0.19
N ARG A 446 19.47 18.65 1.38
CA ARG A 446 19.69 19.58 2.51
C ARG A 446 21.13 19.58 2.99
N GLU A 447 21.80 18.44 2.89
CA GLU A 447 23.21 18.26 3.24
C GLU A 447 24.14 18.43 2.01
N GLY A 448 23.57 18.79 0.86
CA GLY A 448 24.29 19.06 -0.38
C GLY A 448 24.63 17.81 -1.19
N VAL A 449 23.93 16.70 -0.95
CA VAL A 449 24.02 15.47 -1.74
C VAL A 449 22.79 15.38 -2.64
N THR A 450 22.99 15.56 -3.94
CA THR A 450 21.89 15.44 -4.92
C THR A 450 21.62 13.96 -5.20
N PRO A 451 20.36 13.49 -5.12
CA PRO A 451 20.00 12.12 -5.51
C PRO A 451 20.20 11.90 -7.02
N VAL A 452 20.71 10.73 -7.36
CA VAL A 452 21.08 10.26 -8.70
C VAL A 452 20.48 8.88 -8.92
N GLY A 453 19.64 8.75 -9.94
CA GLY A 453 19.10 7.48 -10.40
C GLY A 453 19.16 7.38 -11.93
N THR A 454 18.38 6.47 -12.52
CA THR A 454 18.27 6.27 -13.98
C THR A 454 16.97 6.82 -14.56
N GLY A 455 16.08 7.32 -13.68
CA GLY A 455 14.73 7.72 -14.01
C GLY A 455 14.63 8.93 -14.93
N PRO A 456 13.42 9.22 -15.41
CA PRO A 456 13.19 10.26 -16.42
C PRO A 456 13.44 11.70 -15.96
N TYR A 457 13.55 11.94 -14.66
CA TYR A 457 13.67 13.28 -14.09
C TYR A 457 14.82 13.36 -13.08
N GLU A 458 15.52 14.50 -13.10
CA GLU A 458 16.56 14.86 -12.14
C GLU A 458 16.01 15.89 -11.15
N LEU A 459 16.46 15.83 -9.89
CA LEU A 459 16.19 16.89 -8.92
C LEU A 459 16.90 18.19 -9.36
N ASP A 460 16.13 19.25 -9.63
CA ASP A 460 16.66 20.56 -10.04
C ASP A 460 16.88 21.49 -8.83
N ASP A 461 15.84 21.67 -8.01
CA ASP A 461 15.91 22.49 -6.79
C ASP A 461 14.97 21.96 -5.70
N PHE A 462 15.34 22.23 -4.45
CA PHE A 462 14.55 21.82 -3.29
C PHE A 462 14.68 22.86 -2.18
N SER A 463 13.54 23.28 -1.64
CA SER A 463 13.45 24.15 -0.46
C SER A 463 12.54 23.48 0.56
N ASP A 464 13.13 23.05 1.65
CA ASP A 464 12.46 22.34 2.75
C ASP A 464 11.21 23.10 3.24
N GLU A 465 10.09 22.39 3.37
CA GLU A 465 8.75 22.91 3.70
C GLU A 465 8.17 23.93 2.69
N GLU A 466 8.83 24.21 1.56
CA GLU A 466 8.36 25.18 0.56
C GLU A 466 8.04 24.53 -0.80
N TYR A 467 9.00 23.85 -1.44
CA TYR A 467 8.81 23.26 -2.77
C TYR A 467 9.85 22.20 -3.13
N VAL A 468 9.54 21.39 -4.14
CA VAL A 468 10.48 20.50 -4.83
C VAL A 468 10.30 20.61 -6.36
N GLU A 469 11.42 20.74 -7.09
CA GLU A 469 11.43 20.93 -8.54
C GLU A 469 12.27 19.86 -9.25
N TYR A 470 11.75 19.33 -10.35
CA TYR A 470 12.42 18.37 -11.21
C TYR A 470 12.50 18.86 -12.65
N THR A 471 13.57 18.47 -13.34
CA THR A 471 13.73 18.70 -14.79
C THR A 471 13.95 17.37 -15.49
N LYS A 472 13.38 17.22 -16.69
CA LYS A 472 13.54 16.02 -17.49
C LYS A 472 15.02 15.73 -17.77
N PHE A 473 15.42 14.47 -17.62
CA PHE A 473 16.78 14.02 -17.89
C PHE A 473 17.02 13.91 -19.40
N ASP A 474 17.91 14.76 -19.95
CA ASP A 474 18.19 14.85 -21.39
C ASP A 474 18.67 13.50 -22.00
N ASP A 475 19.34 12.67 -21.20
CA ASP A 475 19.91 11.39 -21.63
C ASP A 475 19.08 10.18 -21.15
N TYR A 476 17.79 10.37 -20.83
CA TYR A 476 16.90 9.30 -20.39
C TYR A 476 16.82 8.15 -21.40
N TRP A 477 17.01 6.92 -20.91
CA TRP A 477 17.34 5.77 -21.74
C TRP A 477 16.22 5.36 -22.71
N VAL A 478 14.95 5.48 -22.32
CA VAL A 478 13.82 5.17 -23.21
C VAL A 478 13.81 6.14 -24.40
N GLU A 479 14.10 7.43 -24.18
CA GLU A 479 14.17 8.42 -25.27
C GLU A 479 15.34 8.15 -26.20
N GLN A 480 16.49 7.73 -25.65
CA GLN A 480 17.69 7.44 -26.43
C GLN A 480 17.53 6.18 -27.29
N GLN A 481 16.83 5.16 -26.79
CA GLN A 481 16.67 3.86 -27.45
C GLN A 481 15.39 3.76 -28.29
N GLY A 482 14.37 4.56 -27.94
CA GLY A 482 13.00 4.50 -28.43
C GLY A 482 12.16 3.50 -27.67
N VAL A 483 10.89 3.81 -27.40
CA VAL A 483 9.96 2.90 -26.69
C VAL A 483 9.74 1.59 -27.47
N ASP A 484 9.83 1.66 -28.80
CA ASP A 484 9.82 0.50 -29.72
C ASP A 484 10.99 -0.49 -29.49
N SER A 485 12.01 -0.13 -28.69
CA SER A 485 13.09 -1.04 -28.29
C SER A 485 12.71 -1.99 -27.15
N ILE A 486 11.57 -1.75 -26.51
CA ILE A 486 11.06 -2.56 -25.42
C ILE A 486 10.23 -3.70 -26.01
N ASP A 487 10.73 -4.94 -25.90
CA ASP A 487 10.19 -6.12 -26.61
C ASP A 487 8.71 -6.42 -26.29
N TRP A 488 8.25 -6.13 -25.08
CA TRP A 488 6.86 -6.36 -24.66
C TRP A 488 5.92 -5.21 -25.05
N PHE A 489 6.46 -4.04 -25.42
CA PHE A 489 5.65 -2.88 -25.78
C PHE A 489 5.00 -3.11 -27.17
N ASP A 490 3.67 -3.14 -27.21
CA ASP A 490 2.88 -3.30 -28.44
C ASP A 490 1.90 -2.14 -28.69
N GLY A 491 2.17 -1.01 -28.02
CA GLY A 491 1.35 0.20 -28.03
C GLY A 491 1.35 0.97 -29.35
N SER A 492 0.69 2.12 -29.33
CA SER A 492 0.58 3.01 -30.47
C SER A 492 1.93 3.57 -30.90
N SER A 493 2.17 3.65 -32.21
CA SER A 493 3.32 4.38 -32.77
C SER A 493 3.25 5.90 -32.57
N GLU A 494 2.14 6.39 -31.99
CA GLU A 494 1.97 7.80 -31.60
C GLU A 494 2.32 8.04 -30.13
N PHE A 495 2.53 6.98 -29.35
CA PHE A 495 3.02 7.09 -27.97
C PHE A 495 4.49 7.58 -27.98
N PRO A 496 4.87 8.54 -27.12
CA PRO A 496 6.20 9.14 -27.17
C PRO A 496 7.28 8.20 -26.61
N ASP A 497 8.52 8.44 -27.05
CA ASP A 497 9.70 7.70 -26.59
C ASP A 497 10.14 8.07 -25.15
N GLY A 498 9.41 8.95 -24.46
CA GLY A 498 9.67 9.39 -23.09
C GLY A 498 8.63 10.38 -22.58
N PRO A 499 8.76 10.84 -21.33
CA PRO A 499 7.89 11.87 -20.80
C PRO A 499 8.00 13.16 -21.62
N VAL A 500 6.86 13.80 -21.81
CA VAL A 500 6.77 15.01 -22.66
C VAL A 500 6.73 16.30 -21.84
N VAL A 501 6.51 16.23 -20.53
CA VAL A 501 6.59 17.38 -19.62
C VAL A 501 8.05 17.69 -19.27
N GLU A 502 8.48 18.94 -19.47
CA GLU A 502 9.89 19.34 -19.26
C GLU A 502 10.24 19.57 -17.79
N ARG A 503 9.31 20.18 -17.02
CA ARG A 503 9.52 20.51 -15.60
C ARG A 503 8.32 20.13 -14.76
N VAL A 504 8.59 19.64 -13.56
CA VAL A 504 7.59 19.39 -12.53
C VAL A 504 7.94 20.26 -11.32
N GLU A 505 7.05 21.16 -10.93
CA GLU A 505 7.24 22.08 -9.81
C GLU A 505 6.12 21.82 -8.79
N LEU A 506 6.47 21.26 -7.64
CA LEU A 506 5.51 20.89 -6.58
C LEU A 506 5.66 21.82 -5.38
N GLU A 507 4.62 22.63 -5.12
CA GLU A 507 4.53 23.47 -3.91
C GLU A 507 4.02 22.65 -2.71
N ILE A 508 4.66 22.81 -1.55
CA ILE A 508 4.24 22.14 -0.32
C ILE A 508 3.18 23.00 0.38
N VAL A 509 1.93 22.52 0.36
CA VAL A 509 0.77 23.25 0.88
C VAL A 509 -0.08 22.31 1.73
N PRO A 510 0.17 22.22 3.05
CA PRO A 510 -0.54 21.26 3.89
C PRO A 510 -2.03 21.52 4.08
N ASP A 511 -2.45 22.78 4.06
CA ASP A 511 -3.85 23.16 4.24
C ASP A 511 -4.68 22.90 2.96
N ASP A 512 -5.64 21.98 3.06
CA ASP A 512 -6.56 21.56 1.99
C ASP A 512 -7.26 22.75 1.30
N ALA A 513 -7.83 23.67 2.09
CA ALA A 513 -8.54 24.82 1.56
C ALA A 513 -7.62 25.78 0.80
N THR A 514 -6.35 25.88 1.21
CA THR A 514 -5.32 26.65 0.52
C THR A 514 -4.92 25.98 -0.79
N ARG A 515 -4.74 24.65 -0.84
CA ARG A 515 -4.51 23.91 -2.11
C ARG A 515 -5.65 24.08 -3.09
N SER A 516 -6.88 23.86 -2.64
CA SER A 516 -8.09 24.09 -3.44
C SER A 516 -8.14 25.52 -3.99
N GLY A 517 -7.81 26.51 -3.16
CA GLY A 517 -7.75 27.91 -3.56
C GLY A 517 -6.66 28.21 -4.60
N ALA A 518 -5.47 27.59 -4.49
CA ALA A 518 -4.38 27.73 -5.44
C ALA A 518 -4.79 27.22 -6.83
N LEU A 519 -5.41 26.05 -6.90
CA LEU A 519 -5.97 25.50 -8.15
C LEU A 519 -7.05 26.43 -8.73
N GLN A 520 -7.96 26.93 -7.89
CA GLN A 520 -9.00 27.88 -8.31
C GLN A 520 -8.47 29.22 -8.84
N ASN A 521 -7.30 29.63 -8.37
CA ASN A 521 -6.63 30.86 -8.81
C ASN A 521 -5.73 30.65 -10.04
N ASN A 522 -5.61 29.41 -10.55
CA ASN A 522 -4.65 28.99 -11.59
C ASN A 522 -3.19 29.25 -11.16
N GLU A 523 -2.90 29.05 -9.87
CA GLU A 523 -1.54 29.09 -9.32
C GLU A 523 -0.85 27.72 -9.47
N VAL A 524 -1.63 26.64 -9.42
CA VAL A 524 -1.21 25.27 -9.75
C VAL A 524 -2.17 24.64 -10.77
N ASP A 525 -1.72 23.58 -11.42
CA ASP A 525 -2.46 22.81 -12.42
C ASP A 525 -3.05 21.53 -11.82
N ILE A 526 -2.48 20.99 -10.74
CA ILE A 526 -2.93 19.76 -10.10
C ILE A 526 -2.76 19.81 -8.57
N THR A 527 -3.68 19.17 -7.85
CA THR A 527 -3.53 18.79 -6.44
C THR A 527 -4.23 17.46 -6.19
N TYR A 528 -3.87 16.77 -5.11
CA TYR A 528 -4.53 15.52 -4.69
C TYR A 528 -5.00 15.56 -3.25
N GLY A 529 -5.77 14.52 -2.87
CA GLY A 529 -6.20 14.30 -1.48
C GLY A 529 -7.02 15.47 -0.92
N LEU A 530 -7.97 15.97 -1.71
CA LEU A 530 -8.89 17.00 -1.24
C LEU A 530 -10.06 16.38 -0.49
N ALA A 531 -10.61 17.09 0.49
CA ALA A 531 -11.82 16.65 1.19
C ALA A 531 -12.96 16.33 0.20
N THR A 532 -13.71 15.26 0.45
CA THR A 532 -14.75 14.76 -0.48
C THR A 532 -15.81 15.82 -0.81
N SER A 533 -16.17 16.69 0.14
CA SER A 533 -17.09 17.80 -0.10
C SER A 533 -16.56 18.86 -1.08
N THR A 534 -15.24 19.03 -1.13
CA THR A 534 -14.56 19.95 -2.05
C THR A 534 -14.51 19.36 -3.46
N LEU A 535 -14.38 18.03 -3.59
CA LEU A 535 -14.40 17.33 -4.88
C LEU A 535 -15.72 17.53 -5.64
N ASP A 536 -16.86 17.48 -4.95
CA ASP A 536 -18.18 17.71 -5.55
C ASP A 536 -18.31 19.13 -6.17
N ASP A 537 -17.66 20.14 -5.58
CA ASP A 537 -17.65 21.50 -6.12
C ASP A 537 -16.81 21.58 -7.41
N PHE A 538 -15.71 20.82 -7.50
CA PHE A 538 -14.87 20.70 -8.70
C PHE A 538 -15.55 19.88 -9.80
N GLU A 539 -16.17 18.75 -9.46
CA GLU A 539 -16.92 17.90 -10.41
C GLU A 539 -18.09 18.69 -11.07
N ALA A 540 -18.64 19.67 -10.36
CA ALA A 540 -19.71 20.53 -10.88
C ALA A 540 -19.22 21.64 -11.85
N SER A 541 -17.92 21.82 -12.01
CA SER A 541 -17.29 22.83 -12.85
C SER A 541 -16.75 22.24 -14.15
N ASP A 542 -16.94 22.94 -15.27
CA ASP A 542 -16.36 22.52 -16.56
C ASP A 542 -14.87 22.95 -16.70
N ASP A 543 -14.32 23.67 -15.71
CA ASP A 543 -12.94 24.20 -15.72
C ASP A 543 -11.90 23.20 -15.12
N TYR A 544 -12.37 22.08 -14.58
CA TYR A 544 -11.53 21.09 -13.88
C TYR A 544 -11.93 19.66 -14.24
N ILE A 545 -11.01 18.72 -14.02
CA ILE A 545 -11.28 17.28 -14.11
C ILE A 545 -10.98 16.69 -12.74
N VAL A 546 -11.92 15.91 -12.21
CA VAL A 546 -11.73 15.16 -10.97
C VAL A 546 -11.47 13.71 -11.33
N HIS A 547 -10.31 13.21 -10.93
CA HIS A 547 -9.84 11.86 -11.16
C HIS A 547 -10.01 11.03 -9.89
N GLY A 548 -10.30 9.73 -10.05
CA GLY A 548 -10.53 8.84 -8.92
C GLY A 548 -10.30 7.38 -9.31
N VAL A 549 -9.51 6.67 -8.49
CA VAL A 549 -9.28 5.23 -8.58
C VAL A 549 -9.39 4.62 -7.18
N GLU A 550 -9.82 3.37 -7.06
CA GLU A 550 -9.81 2.69 -5.76
C GLU A 550 -8.36 2.53 -5.26
N THR A 551 -8.14 2.86 -3.99
CA THR A 551 -6.83 2.72 -3.36
C THR A 551 -6.46 1.26 -3.13
N GLY A 552 -5.17 0.98 -3.02
CA GLY A 552 -4.66 -0.27 -2.44
C GLY A 552 -4.75 -0.32 -0.92
N GLY A 553 -5.91 -0.01 -0.36
CA GLY A 553 -6.08 0.11 1.08
C GLY A 553 -7.53 0.17 1.52
N TYR A 554 -7.74 0.10 2.84
CA TYR A 554 -9.08 0.17 3.43
C TYR A 554 -9.05 0.77 4.84
N GLU A 555 -10.20 1.26 5.28
CA GLU A 555 -10.43 1.75 6.65
C GLU A 555 -11.09 0.66 7.50
N TYR A 556 -10.60 0.45 8.72
CA TYR A 556 -11.04 -0.65 9.56
C TYR A 556 -11.13 -0.32 11.06
N ILE A 557 -11.74 -1.25 11.79
CA ILE A 557 -11.62 -1.37 13.24
C ILE A 557 -11.16 -2.78 13.62
N GLN A 558 -10.40 -2.92 14.72
CA GLN A 558 -10.04 -4.23 15.29
C GLN A 558 -10.67 -4.46 16.66
N TYR A 559 -11.05 -5.70 16.95
CA TYR A 559 -11.74 -6.04 18.20
C TYR A 559 -10.77 -6.51 19.29
N PRO A 560 -10.93 -6.08 20.56
CA PRO A 560 -9.98 -6.40 21.63
C PRO A 560 -10.17 -7.82 22.15
N LEU A 561 -9.60 -8.80 21.45
CA LEU A 561 -9.82 -10.24 21.65
C LEU A 561 -9.49 -10.77 23.06
N HIS A 562 -8.63 -10.06 23.80
CA HIS A 562 -8.10 -10.49 25.10
C HIS A 562 -8.86 -9.92 26.32
N VAL A 563 -10.00 -9.26 26.10
CA VAL A 563 -10.77 -8.60 27.16
C VAL A 563 -12.21 -9.12 27.19
N GLU A 564 -12.59 -9.87 28.23
CA GLU A 564 -13.98 -10.36 28.39
C GLU A 564 -14.99 -9.18 28.33
N PRO A 565 -16.11 -9.29 27.58
CA PRO A 565 -16.59 -10.47 26.85
C PRO A 565 -16.24 -10.47 25.34
N TRP A 566 -15.24 -9.70 24.90
CA TRP A 566 -14.83 -9.62 23.48
C TRP A 566 -14.16 -10.88 22.95
N ASP A 567 -13.79 -11.81 23.83
CA ASP A 567 -13.41 -13.18 23.48
C ASP A 567 -14.58 -13.98 22.88
N ASP A 568 -15.84 -13.57 23.14
CA ASP A 568 -17.04 -14.16 22.54
C ASP A 568 -17.27 -13.64 21.10
N GLU A 569 -17.11 -14.53 20.11
CA GLU A 569 -17.29 -14.23 18.69
C GLU A 569 -18.66 -13.61 18.36
N ARG A 570 -19.70 -13.95 19.13
CA ARG A 570 -21.07 -13.43 18.92
C ARG A 570 -21.16 -11.92 19.16
N LEU A 571 -20.36 -11.39 20.09
CA LEU A 571 -20.31 -9.94 20.31
C LEU A 571 -19.67 -9.24 19.11
N ARG A 572 -18.60 -9.81 18.55
CA ARG A 572 -17.91 -9.27 17.37
C ARG A 572 -18.80 -9.35 16.13
N GLU A 573 -19.50 -10.48 15.92
CA GLU A 573 -20.51 -10.63 14.86
C GLU A 573 -21.63 -9.57 15.00
N ALA A 574 -22.14 -9.36 16.21
CA ALA A 574 -23.18 -8.37 16.45
C ALA A 574 -22.72 -6.94 16.14
N VAL A 575 -21.51 -6.56 16.61
CA VAL A 575 -20.95 -5.23 16.34
C VAL A 575 -20.70 -5.03 14.85
N ASN A 576 -20.21 -6.05 14.14
CA ASN A 576 -19.97 -5.99 12.70
C ASN A 576 -21.26 -5.73 11.89
N HIS A 577 -22.38 -6.34 12.28
CA HIS A 577 -23.71 -6.06 11.70
C HIS A 577 -24.26 -4.67 12.02
N LEU A 578 -23.69 -3.98 13.00
CA LEU A 578 -24.06 -2.60 13.35
C LEU A 578 -23.17 -1.56 12.67
N ILE A 579 -22.16 -1.95 11.90
CA ILE A 579 -21.32 -1.02 11.13
C ILE A 579 -22.10 -0.57 9.88
N PRO A 580 -22.48 0.71 9.76
CA PRO A 580 -23.37 1.16 8.71
C PRO A 580 -22.57 1.54 7.44
N ARG A 581 -21.84 0.59 6.84
CA ARG A 581 -20.90 0.78 5.72
C ARG A 581 -21.45 1.65 4.58
N GLN A 582 -22.65 1.34 4.11
CA GLN A 582 -23.29 2.14 3.05
C GLN A 582 -23.59 3.59 3.50
N GLN A 583 -24.00 3.79 4.75
CA GLN A 583 -24.26 5.14 5.28
C GLN A 583 -22.97 5.93 5.49
N ILE A 584 -21.86 5.26 5.82
CA ILE A 584 -20.53 5.89 5.87
C ILE A 584 -20.20 6.46 4.49
N VAL A 585 -20.26 5.62 3.46
CA VAL A 585 -19.98 6.03 2.07
C VAL A 585 -20.91 7.16 1.61
N ASP A 586 -22.22 7.03 1.86
CA ASP A 586 -23.21 8.00 1.37
C ASP A 586 -23.17 9.34 2.12
N ASN A 587 -23.00 9.32 3.44
CA ASN A 587 -23.21 10.50 4.29
C ASN A 587 -21.91 11.17 4.75
N VAL A 588 -20.81 10.42 4.84
CA VAL A 588 -19.50 10.94 5.27
C VAL A 588 -18.64 11.22 4.03
N LEU A 589 -18.57 10.26 3.11
CA LEU A 589 -17.62 10.30 1.98
C LEU A 589 -18.25 10.81 0.67
N ASN A 590 -19.53 11.18 0.67
CA ASN A 590 -20.26 11.70 -0.50
C ASN A 590 -20.20 10.77 -1.74
N GLY A 591 -20.03 9.46 -1.51
CA GLY A 591 -19.88 8.45 -2.56
C GLY A 591 -18.47 8.31 -3.15
N TRP A 592 -17.46 8.97 -2.58
CA TRP A 592 -16.04 8.86 -2.99
C TRP A 592 -15.31 7.68 -2.33
N ALA A 593 -16.02 6.55 -2.17
CA ALA A 593 -15.51 5.32 -1.58
C ALA A 593 -16.43 4.15 -1.97
N ARG A 594 -15.95 2.91 -1.76
CA ARG A 594 -16.75 1.69 -1.94
C ARG A 594 -16.97 1.00 -0.59
N PRO A 595 -18.22 0.64 -0.22
CA PRO A 595 -18.44 -0.17 0.98
C PRO A 595 -17.67 -1.49 0.89
N ALA A 596 -16.93 -1.84 1.95
CA ALA A 596 -16.13 -3.05 1.98
C ALA A 596 -16.97 -4.23 2.49
N TRP A 597 -17.21 -5.22 1.62
CA TRP A 597 -17.89 -6.46 1.98
C TRP A 597 -16.93 -7.64 2.14
N THR A 598 -15.72 -7.51 1.62
CA THR A 598 -14.57 -8.42 1.77
C THR A 598 -13.37 -7.56 2.17
N ASP A 599 -12.29 -8.21 2.59
CA ASP A 599 -11.04 -7.53 2.96
C ASP A 599 -10.12 -7.35 1.72
N LEU A 600 -10.62 -7.69 0.52
CA LEU A 600 -9.84 -7.75 -0.72
C LEU A 600 -10.18 -6.56 -1.65
N PRO A 601 -9.27 -5.59 -1.83
CA PRO A 601 -9.46 -4.47 -2.76
C PRO A 601 -9.37 -4.91 -4.23
N GLU A 602 -9.91 -4.08 -5.14
CA GLU A 602 -10.03 -4.39 -6.58
C GLU A 602 -8.70 -4.76 -7.23
N LEU A 603 -7.63 -4.03 -6.91
CA LEU A 603 -6.30 -4.28 -7.47
C LEU A 603 -5.72 -5.65 -7.13
N ALA A 604 -6.20 -6.30 -6.05
CA ALA A 604 -5.71 -7.60 -5.59
C ALA A 604 -6.62 -8.76 -6.05
N HIS A 605 -7.71 -8.51 -6.80
CA HIS A 605 -8.63 -9.56 -7.25
C HIS A 605 -7.93 -10.60 -8.14
N GLY A 606 -7.02 -10.14 -9.01
CA GLY A 606 -6.36 -11.00 -10.00
C GLY A 606 -5.57 -12.15 -9.39
N THR A 607 -4.99 -11.95 -8.20
CA THR A 607 -4.15 -12.92 -7.49
C THR A 607 -4.74 -13.39 -6.16
N GLY A 608 -5.78 -12.71 -5.64
CA GLY A 608 -6.39 -12.96 -4.34
C GLY A 608 -7.71 -13.72 -4.33
N THR A 609 -8.32 -14.04 -5.47
CA THR A 609 -9.57 -14.82 -5.52
C THR A 609 -9.80 -15.48 -6.88
N VAL A 610 -10.50 -16.62 -6.91
CA VAL A 610 -10.90 -17.26 -8.18
C VAL A 610 -12.06 -16.55 -8.87
N ASP A 611 -12.96 -15.96 -8.09
CA ASP A 611 -14.20 -15.30 -8.53
C ASP A 611 -14.67 -14.31 -7.45
N HIS A 612 -14.25 -13.05 -7.58
CA HIS A 612 -14.57 -12.00 -6.61
C HIS A 612 -16.09 -11.82 -6.39
N ASP A 613 -16.88 -11.86 -7.46
CA ASP A 613 -18.34 -11.67 -7.35
C ASP A 613 -18.97 -12.78 -6.51
N ALA A 614 -18.53 -14.03 -6.70
CA ALA A 614 -18.99 -15.16 -5.90
C ALA A 614 -18.52 -15.06 -4.44
N LEU A 615 -17.26 -14.70 -4.22
CA LEU A 615 -16.69 -14.49 -2.88
C LEU A 615 -17.47 -13.41 -2.11
N GLU A 616 -17.70 -12.25 -2.74
CA GLU A 616 -18.49 -11.17 -2.15
C GLU A 616 -19.91 -11.63 -1.84
N ASP A 617 -20.60 -12.29 -2.78
CA ASP A 617 -21.97 -12.79 -2.58
C ASP A 617 -22.07 -13.74 -1.36
N GLU A 618 -21.01 -14.51 -1.08
CA GLU A 618 -20.94 -15.45 0.04
C GLU A 618 -20.57 -14.80 1.38
N ILE A 619 -19.67 -13.81 1.37
CA ILE A 619 -19.19 -13.12 2.58
C ILE A 619 -20.10 -11.96 2.99
N ARG A 620 -20.70 -11.24 2.03
CA ARG A 620 -21.54 -10.08 2.27
C ARG A 620 -22.63 -10.29 3.32
N PRO A 621 -23.37 -11.41 3.38
CA PRO A 621 -24.38 -11.64 4.41
C PRO A 621 -23.86 -11.54 5.85
N TYR A 622 -22.56 -11.77 6.08
CA TYR A 622 -21.95 -11.61 7.40
C TYR A 622 -21.62 -10.15 7.74
N ASN A 623 -21.52 -9.27 6.74
CA ASN A 623 -21.09 -7.87 6.85
C ASN A 623 -22.23 -6.86 6.62
N GLU A 624 -23.38 -7.31 6.11
CA GLU A 624 -24.55 -6.47 5.89
C GLU A 624 -25.08 -5.89 7.20
N TYR A 625 -25.61 -4.65 7.12
CA TYR A 625 -26.23 -4.02 8.26
C TYR A 625 -27.53 -4.75 8.64
N ASP A 626 -27.52 -5.44 9.79
CA ASP A 626 -28.67 -6.20 10.31
C ASP A 626 -28.81 -5.99 11.82
N GLN A 627 -29.54 -4.94 12.19
CA GLN A 627 -29.81 -4.60 13.58
C GLN A 627 -30.64 -5.69 14.31
N GLU A 628 -31.54 -6.41 13.63
CA GLU A 628 -32.35 -7.46 14.27
C GLU A 628 -31.45 -8.64 14.67
N ARG A 629 -30.57 -9.07 13.76
CA ARG A 629 -29.58 -10.11 14.04
C ARG A 629 -28.59 -9.69 15.12
N ALA A 630 -28.10 -8.45 15.08
CA ALA A 630 -27.20 -7.92 16.09
C ALA A 630 -27.85 -7.92 17.48
N GLU A 631 -29.08 -7.42 17.62
CA GLU A 631 -29.82 -7.42 18.89
C GLU A 631 -30.04 -8.85 19.42
N GLU A 632 -30.37 -9.82 18.56
CA GLU A 632 -30.48 -11.24 18.96
C GLU A 632 -29.18 -11.78 19.56
N LEU A 633 -28.04 -11.51 18.91
CA LEU A 633 -26.72 -11.94 19.39
C LEU A 633 -26.33 -11.25 20.70
N LEU A 634 -26.59 -9.94 20.82
CA LEU A 634 -26.31 -9.18 22.04
C LEU A 634 -27.14 -9.68 23.22
N GLU A 635 -28.42 -10.02 23.00
CA GLU A 635 -29.27 -10.65 24.03
C GLU A 635 -28.65 -11.96 24.53
N GLU A 636 -28.18 -12.83 23.63
CA GLU A 636 -27.53 -14.09 24.01
C GLU A 636 -26.24 -13.86 24.80
N VAL A 637 -25.39 -12.92 24.39
CA VAL A 637 -24.15 -12.58 25.09
C VAL A 637 -24.45 -12.01 26.48
N VAL A 638 -25.39 -11.07 26.60
CA VAL A 638 -25.78 -10.48 27.89
C VAL A 638 -26.35 -11.54 28.85
N GLU A 639 -27.15 -12.48 28.34
CA GLU A 639 -27.69 -13.58 29.14
C GLU A 639 -26.60 -14.56 29.60
N ASP A 640 -25.67 -14.95 28.73
CA ASP A 640 -24.64 -15.95 29.03
C ASP A 640 -23.52 -15.40 29.93
N HIS A 641 -23.20 -14.10 29.83
CA HIS A 641 -22.17 -13.42 30.62
C HIS A 641 -22.72 -12.72 31.88
N ASP A 642 -24.02 -12.87 32.18
CA ASP A 642 -24.70 -12.27 33.34
C ASP A 642 -24.57 -10.72 33.42
N LEU A 643 -24.63 -10.01 32.27
CA LEU A 643 -24.39 -8.55 32.15
C LEU A 643 -25.65 -7.66 32.34
N ASN A 644 -26.72 -8.21 32.94
CA ASN A 644 -28.04 -7.56 33.09
C ASN A 644 -28.14 -6.50 34.19
#